data_AF-A0A0M4JT74-F1
#
_entry.id   AF-A0A0M4JT74-F1
#
_cell.length_a   1.000
_cell.length_b   1.000
_cell.length_c   1.000
_cell.angle_alpha   90.00
_cell.angle_beta   90.00
_cell.angle_gamma   90.00
#
_symmetry.space_group_name_H-M   'P 1'
#
loop_
_entity.id
_entity.type
_entity.pdbx_description
1 polymer ?
#
loop_
_entity_poly.entity_id
_entity_poly.type
_entity_poly.pdbx_seq_one_letter_code
_entity_poly.pdbx_strand_id
1 'polypeptide(L)'
;MLFYVIFHYNYFDTNQGVNGVKKLLTLLGSVSLTATTATMAVACGTNYDVKDDGNSVLIQFLQSIDGKAKITSTDILWKLINSSNGPKNREKLTLDLLKMINLSILANIDSEENKFTIDEDNLYTNYDLKNTLKERWANAISNVDRQIANEKDVYKKEHGKKWEKEWNKMLVEKYSVYQDDVKSMNKDFLENKYKADILLTDSNNNASKTLLDVLINTDQTGVTWISSNDIMKKYNALKKVVEENTSNDAAIASYLKSDLDQIAQINNSLTDVSKDWKETKLHSESTDAELVAAAKEAIKVDVQEIKNDTPVSINNFTISDTNNSRAGFLSNSQKFFLDRFYNTQAPLAISEVVIPFSENGSFDDGVTVADFKSLDGNDQVNTEELLTQISSDNETGDTWRRWMVEGKTDKHPKATVKNYDKLMTLSNSADFTQDMRAVVYDFILGENKNGKPYSKGDLESLINEISRNEKAEKFYVYDEDKGRVYYVDSTGLHIVQIDGYKYFKDSKGAPKEGLRQEGIKESKINEHTLNELNEFKKYNALQDNEKVAALQTNKSEAYDNLNKTIVNPYLHYLTNSSMLKGIAGSASSFDVMSEVKSWAQVSSSTEGGASHWMTSVFDYFKTISKVKDDKKDSFKQEEFIDNYISFNVSEEKSQEEEVIKKTQSWFYAAVNSKQSLAAIDPAILFIEASEKWTDEIKTKTDASGYPKKLLKNDEYKEDIVSNTIESFWKPKVKVSEEIPSNRNLSNDLSSIVFDYNLVIKNIESSYLNFNKGGIK
;
A
#
# COMPACT_ATOMS: atom_id res chain seq x y z
N MET A 1 -9.26 51.72 -31.54
CA MET A 1 -8.83 52.33 -32.81
C MET A 1 -7.32 52.10 -32.92
N LEU A 2 -6.88 51.31 -33.93
CA LEU A 2 -5.52 50.98 -34.45
C LEU A 2 -4.28 51.13 -33.52
N PHE A 3 -3.32 50.21 -33.45
CA PHE A 3 -2.32 49.80 -34.47
C PHE A 3 -1.65 48.48 -34.00
N TYR A 4 -1.58 47.37 -34.77
CA TYR A 4 -0.64 47.00 -35.86
C TYR A 4 0.87 47.11 -35.54
N VAL A 5 1.54 45.99 -35.26
CA VAL A 5 2.97 45.77 -35.55
C VAL A 5 3.20 44.32 -36.02
N ILE A 6 4.03 44.23 -37.05
CA ILE A 6 4.26 43.15 -38.00
C ILE A 6 5.29 42.13 -37.48
N PHE A 7 5.02 40.85 -37.77
CA PHE A 7 5.95 39.71 -37.67
C PHE A 7 7.10 39.83 -38.67
N HIS A 8 8.33 39.54 -38.23
CA HIS A 8 9.38 38.97 -39.09
C HIS A 8 10.02 37.78 -38.36
N TYR A 9 9.74 36.60 -38.90
CA TYR A 9 10.41 35.34 -38.62
C TYR A 9 11.84 35.37 -39.18
N ASN A 10 12.82 34.92 -38.38
CA ASN A 10 14.00 34.27 -38.93
C ASN A 10 14.04 32.84 -38.41
N TYR A 11 13.91 31.93 -39.36
CA TYR A 11 14.00 30.49 -39.27
C TYR A 11 15.43 30.09 -38.86
N PHE A 12 15.57 29.42 -37.72
CA PHE A 12 16.67 28.47 -37.50
C PHE A 12 16.07 27.15 -37.02
N ASP A 13 16.60 26.09 -37.61
CA ASP A 13 16.09 24.74 -37.73
C ASP A 13 15.78 24.08 -36.36
N THR A 14 14.52 23.71 -36.12
CA THR A 14 14.03 23.10 -34.86
C THR A 14 13.82 21.59 -34.94
N ASN A 15 14.21 20.94 -36.05
CA ASN A 15 13.90 19.52 -36.27
C ASN A 15 14.90 18.51 -35.68
N GLN A 16 16.01 18.93 -35.04
CA GLN A 16 16.91 18.00 -34.35
C GLN A 16 16.67 17.84 -32.84
N GLY A 17 15.89 18.72 -32.20
CA GLY A 17 15.64 18.67 -30.75
C GLY A 17 14.52 17.73 -30.30
N VAL A 18 13.55 17.43 -31.18
CA VAL A 18 12.32 16.70 -30.83
C VAL A 18 12.48 15.17 -30.95
N ASN A 19 13.33 14.70 -31.87
CA ASN A 19 13.61 13.27 -32.02
C ASN A 19 14.53 12.72 -30.92
N GLY A 20 15.41 13.54 -30.34
CA GLY A 20 16.27 13.15 -29.22
C GLY A 20 15.50 12.82 -27.94
N VAL A 21 14.46 13.59 -27.61
CA VAL A 21 13.65 13.40 -26.39
C VAL A 21 12.81 12.11 -26.44
N LYS A 22 12.30 11.74 -27.62
CA LYS A 22 11.52 10.50 -27.81
C LYS A 22 12.40 9.25 -27.81
N LYS A 23 13.62 9.30 -28.37
CA LYS A 23 14.57 8.19 -28.36
C LYS A 23 15.21 7.96 -26.97
N LEU A 24 15.31 8.99 -26.14
CA LEU A 24 15.82 8.91 -24.75
C LEU A 24 14.80 8.30 -23.76
N LEU A 25 13.51 8.39 -24.06
CA LEU A 25 12.41 7.85 -23.25
C LEU A 25 12.36 6.32 -23.28
N THR A 26 12.73 5.74 -24.41
CA THR A 26 12.85 4.28 -24.65
C THR A 26 14.14 3.66 -24.11
N LEU A 27 15.00 4.48 -23.52
CA LEU A 27 16.41 4.19 -23.24
C LEU A 27 16.65 3.76 -21.77
N LEU A 28 15.60 3.30 -21.08
CA LEU A 28 15.63 2.89 -19.66
C LEU A 28 15.16 1.46 -19.41
N GLY A 29 14.59 0.79 -20.41
CA GLY A 29 14.11 -0.59 -20.37
C GLY A 29 15.13 -1.65 -20.79
N SER A 30 15.91 -2.28 -19.88
CA SER A 30 16.87 -3.32 -20.33
C SER A 30 17.45 -4.35 -19.35
N VAL A 31 16.64 -5.27 -18.85
CA VAL A 31 17.11 -6.45 -18.11
C VAL A 31 17.62 -7.52 -19.06
N SER A 32 18.81 -8.04 -18.77
CA SER A 32 19.26 -9.33 -19.30
C SER A 32 18.39 -10.46 -18.76
N LEU A 33 17.55 -11.02 -19.61
CA LEU A 33 16.58 -12.04 -19.25
C LEU A 33 16.92 -13.38 -19.90
N THR A 34 17.93 -14.06 -19.34
CA THR A 34 18.23 -15.44 -19.70
C THR A 34 17.81 -16.38 -18.57
N ALA A 35 16.50 -16.62 -18.50
CA ALA A 35 15.95 -17.73 -17.71
C ALA A 35 16.05 -19.03 -18.51
N THR A 36 17.23 -19.63 -18.60
CA THR A 36 17.44 -21.08 -18.77
C THR A 36 18.90 -21.42 -18.50
N THR A 37 19.16 -22.31 -17.55
CA THR A 37 20.44 -23.00 -17.37
C THR A 37 20.72 -23.90 -18.59
N ALA A 38 21.26 -23.33 -19.67
CA ALA A 38 21.95 -24.04 -20.75
C ALA A 38 22.72 -23.05 -21.62
N THR A 39 24.04 -23.00 -21.41
CA THR A 39 25.10 -22.50 -22.32
C THR A 39 24.64 -21.75 -23.58
N MET A 40 24.77 -20.42 -23.57
CA MET A 40 25.06 -19.68 -24.80
C MET A 40 26.29 -18.80 -24.56
N ALA A 41 27.39 -19.17 -25.20
CA ALA A 41 28.58 -18.35 -25.29
C ALA A 41 28.19 -17.01 -25.94
N VAL A 42 28.45 -15.91 -25.23
CA VAL A 42 28.35 -14.55 -25.77
C VAL A 42 29.35 -14.44 -26.92
N ALA A 43 28.88 -14.64 -28.14
CA ALA A 43 29.65 -14.27 -29.33
C ALA A 43 29.77 -12.74 -29.31
N CYS A 44 31.02 -12.28 -29.17
CA CYS A 44 31.46 -10.90 -29.13
C CYS A 44 30.58 -9.98 -29.98
N GLY A 45 29.88 -9.04 -29.34
CA GLY A 45 29.19 -7.96 -30.02
C GLY A 45 30.18 -7.18 -30.86
N THR A 46 29.84 -6.93 -32.12
CA THR A 46 30.60 -6.02 -32.98
C THR A 46 30.63 -4.62 -32.34
N ASN A 47 31.82 -4.00 -32.40
CA ASN A 47 32.24 -2.74 -31.77
C ASN A 47 31.46 -1.46 -32.15
N TYR A 48 30.18 -1.56 -32.54
CA TYR A 48 29.40 -0.42 -33.06
C TYR A 48 28.51 0.28 -32.01
N ASP A 49 28.13 -0.40 -30.92
CA ASP A 49 27.31 0.17 -29.83
C ASP A 49 28.11 0.43 -28.53
N VAL A 50 29.45 0.30 -28.57
CA VAL A 50 30.37 0.65 -27.46
C VAL A 50 31.23 1.81 -27.92
N LYS A 51 30.76 3.04 -27.72
CA LYS A 51 31.61 4.23 -27.76
C LYS A 51 31.42 5.04 -26.47
N ASP A 52 32.51 5.64 -26.00
CA ASP A 52 32.67 6.33 -24.71
C ASP A 52 31.90 7.67 -24.63
N ASP A 53 30.58 7.68 -24.81
CA ASP A 53 29.81 8.93 -24.84
C ASP A 53 28.44 8.92 -24.16
N GLY A 54 28.24 8.10 -23.12
CA GLY A 54 27.14 8.32 -22.16
C GLY A 54 25.81 7.62 -22.45
N ASN A 55 25.78 6.66 -23.38
CA ASN A 55 24.60 5.86 -23.71
C ASN A 55 24.66 4.40 -23.21
N SER A 56 25.46 4.13 -22.18
CA SER A 56 25.85 2.79 -21.75
C SER A 56 25.06 2.19 -20.56
N VAL A 57 24.19 2.93 -19.84
CA VAL A 57 23.42 2.38 -18.67
C VAL A 57 22.62 1.15 -19.06
N LEU A 58 21.87 1.29 -20.15
CA LEU A 58 20.98 0.27 -20.69
C LEU A 58 21.79 -0.91 -21.24
N ILE A 59 22.89 -0.60 -21.92
CA ILE A 59 23.74 -1.59 -22.59
C ILE A 59 24.51 -2.43 -21.56
N GLN A 60 25.01 -1.81 -20.49
CA GLN A 60 25.69 -2.49 -19.38
C GLN A 60 24.72 -3.25 -18.46
N PHE A 61 23.49 -2.75 -18.26
CA PHE A 61 22.42 -3.49 -17.57
C PHE A 61 22.01 -4.76 -18.34
N LEU A 62 21.94 -4.70 -19.68
CA LEU A 62 21.67 -5.87 -20.56
C LEU A 62 22.80 -6.88 -20.65
N GLN A 63 24.04 -6.43 -20.48
CA GLN A 63 25.21 -7.30 -20.59
C GLN A 63 25.55 -7.97 -19.26
N SER A 64 24.96 -7.52 -18.15
CA SER A 64 25.09 -8.15 -16.84
C SER A 64 24.27 -9.46 -16.80
N ILE A 65 24.94 -10.59 -16.89
CA ILE A 65 24.34 -11.94 -16.84
C ILE A 65 23.96 -12.31 -15.38
N ASP A 66 24.39 -11.49 -14.41
CA ASP A 66 24.19 -11.60 -12.96
C ASP A 66 23.06 -10.71 -12.41
N GLY A 67 22.43 -9.89 -13.27
CA GLY A 67 21.31 -9.00 -12.94
C GLY A 67 21.64 -7.82 -12.03
N LYS A 68 22.93 -7.49 -11.85
CA LYS A 68 23.39 -6.24 -11.20
C LYS A 68 23.42 -5.12 -12.22
N ALA A 69 22.68 -4.04 -11.99
CA ALA A 69 22.72 -2.86 -12.85
C ALA A 69 24.09 -2.18 -12.73
N LYS A 70 24.99 -2.49 -13.68
CA LYS A 70 26.28 -1.81 -13.85
C LYS A 70 26.02 -0.48 -14.55
N ILE A 71 25.81 0.58 -13.77
CA ILE A 71 25.56 1.93 -14.27
C ILE A 71 26.88 2.70 -14.27
N THR A 72 27.32 3.25 -15.40
CA THR A 72 28.46 4.20 -15.37
C THR A 72 27.96 5.60 -15.06
N SER A 73 28.77 6.36 -14.33
CA SER A 73 28.51 7.76 -13.96
C SER A 73 28.30 8.70 -15.14
N THR A 74 29.03 8.46 -16.24
CA THR A 74 29.00 9.27 -17.46
C THR A 74 27.61 9.25 -18.09
N ASP A 75 26.91 8.12 -18.03
CA ASP A 75 25.58 7.98 -18.61
C ASP A 75 24.46 8.65 -17.78
N ILE A 76 24.60 8.63 -16.44
CA ILE A 76 23.70 9.38 -15.54
C ILE A 76 23.89 10.89 -15.73
N LEU A 77 25.13 11.33 -15.98
CA LEU A 77 25.48 12.73 -16.19
C LEU A 77 24.73 13.35 -17.36
N TRP A 78 24.71 12.70 -18.53
CA TRP A 78 24.04 13.24 -19.73
C TRP A 78 22.53 13.41 -19.56
N LYS A 79 21.86 12.52 -18.79
CA LYS A 79 20.43 12.61 -18.46
C LYS A 79 20.12 13.76 -17.49
N LEU A 80 21.05 14.10 -16.61
CA LEU A 80 20.94 15.17 -15.61
C LEU A 80 21.27 16.58 -16.15
N ILE A 81 21.98 16.66 -17.29
CA ILE A 81 22.65 17.89 -17.78
C ILE A 81 21.88 18.64 -18.89
N ASN A 82 20.75 18.15 -19.41
CA ASN A 82 20.05 18.88 -20.48
C ASN A 82 19.33 20.15 -19.96
N SER A 83 19.84 21.33 -20.32
CA SER A 83 19.61 22.64 -19.70
C SER A 83 18.19 23.20 -19.83
N SER A 84 17.31 22.56 -20.59
CA SER A 84 15.92 22.98 -20.80
C SER A 84 14.88 22.19 -19.97
N ASN A 85 15.23 21.06 -19.34
CA ASN A 85 14.29 20.19 -18.59
C ASN A 85 14.87 19.53 -17.31
N GLY A 86 16.02 19.98 -16.81
CA GLY A 86 16.82 19.33 -15.75
C GLY A 86 16.07 18.82 -14.49
N PRO A 87 15.26 19.64 -13.79
CA PRO A 87 14.55 19.21 -12.57
C PRO A 87 13.55 18.07 -12.80
N LYS A 88 12.76 18.12 -13.89
CA LYS A 88 11.81 17.05 -14.25
C LYS A 88 12.51 15.75 -14.63
N ASN A 89 13.72 15.83 -15.18
CA ASN A 89 14.53 14.66 -15.51
C ASN A 89 15.17 13.98 -14.28
N ARG A 90 15.37 14.72 -13.17
CA ARG A 90 15.96 14.20 -11.91
C ARG A 90 15.00 13.32 -11.12
N GLU A 91 13.76 13.79 -10.94
CA GLU A 91 12.72 13.00 -10.27
C GLU A 91 12.39 11.75 -11.08
N LYS A 92 12.26 11.92 -12.40
CA LYS A 92 12.10 10.81 -13.33
C LYS A 92 13.26 9.81 -13.25
N LEU A 93 14.52 10.28 -13.21
CA LEU A 93 15.67 9.38 -13.05
C LEU A 93 15.61 8.61 -11.73
N THR A 94 15.27 9.24 -10.62
CA THR A 94 15.14 8.56 -9.32
C THR A 94 14.07 7.47 -9.40
N LEU A 95 12.91 7.76 -10.00
CA LEU A 95 11.84 6.79 -10.23
C LEU A 95 12.30 5.65 -11.14
N ASP A 96 13.03 5.94 -12.21
CA ASP A 96 13.54 4.92 -13.13
C ASP A 96 14.54 3.97 -12.43
N LEU A 97 15.42 4.51 -11.58
CA LEU A 97 16.37 3.71 -10.79
C LEU A 97 15.65 2.85 -9.74
N LEU A 98 14.60 3.35 -9.09
CA LEU A 98 13.76 2.54 -8.21
C LEU A 98 13.04 1.41 -8.95
N LYS A 99 12.54 1.67 -10.17
CA LYS A 99 11.96 0.62 -11.02
C LYS A 99 12.99 -0.44 -11.40
N MET A 100 14.23 -0.04 -11.67
CA MET A 100 15.34 -0.97 -11.92
C MET A 100 15.63 -1.82 -10.68
N ILE A 101 15.64 -1.24 -9.47
CA ILE A 101 15.81 -2.01 -8.23
C ILE A 101 14.68 -3.03 -8.07
N ASN A 102 13.41 -2.63 -8.25
CA ASN A 102 12.27 -3.55 -8.18
C ASN A 102 12.41 -4.73 -9.14
N LEU A 103 12.85 -4.44 -10.36
CA LEU A 103 13.07 -5.44 -11.38
C LEU A 103 14.24 -6.35 -11.05
N SER A 104 15.35 -5.81 -10.53
CA SER A 104 16.50 -6.59 -10.06
C SER A 104 16.17 -7.46 -8.84
N ILE A 105 15.30 -7.00 -7.93
CA ILE A 105 14.80 -7.81 -6.81
C ILE A 105 14.07 -9.04 -7.35
N LEU A 106 13.14 -8.84 -8.30
CA LEU A 106 12.34 -9.92 -8.86
C LEU A 106 13.18 -10.88 -9.73
N ALA A 107 14.07 -10.33 -10.55
CA ALA A 107 14.91 -11.11 -11.47
C ALA A 107 15.97 -11.94 -10.77
N ASN A 108 16.51 -11.44 -9.65
CA ASN A 108 17.67 -12.04 -8.99
C ASN A 108 17.34 -12.67 -7.64
N ILE A 109 16.06 -12.94 -7.33
CA ILE A 109 15.66 -13.42 -6.00
C ILE A 109 16.43 -14.68 -5.53
N ASP A 110 16.88 -15.51 -6.47
CA ASP A 110 17.64 -16.74 -6.25
C ASP A 110 19.14 -16.62 -6.47
N SER A 111 19.66 -15.44 -6.83
CA SER A 111 21.08 -15.27 -7.16
C SER A 111 21.96 -15.60 -5.96
N GLU A 112 22.90 -16.53 -6.16
CA GLU A 112 23.93 -16.85 -5.18
C GLU A 112 24.81 -15.62 -4.90
N GLU A 113 24.99 -14.75 -5.89
CA GLU A 113 25.79 -13.52 -5.78
C GLU A 113 25.13 -12.38 -4.99
N ASN A 114 23.86 -12.52 -4.60
CA ASN A 114 23.22 -11.53 -3.73
C ASN A 114 23.86 -11.58 -2.35
N LYS A 115 24.27 -10.42 -1.82
CA LYS A 115 24.73 -10.28 -0.43
C LYS A 115 23.57 -10.44 0.56
N PHE A 116 22.35 -10.14 0.14
CA PHE A 116 21.15 -10.16 0.98
C PHE A 116 20.28 -11.38 0.69
N THR A 117 19.53 -11.81 1.71
CA THR A 117 18.50 -12.84 1.61
C THR A 117 17.26 -12.41 2.39
N ILE A 118 16.11 -12.99 2.08
CA ILE A 118 14.86 -12.73 2.80
C ILE A 118 15.00 -13.27 4.23
N ASP A 119 14.68 -12.41 5.20
CA ASP A 119 14.52 -12.79 6.59
C ASP A 119 13.15 -13.42 6.79
N GLU A 120 13.12 -14.75 6.70
CA GLU A 120 11.94 -15.57 6.95
C GLU A 120 11.36 -15.38 8.37
N ASP A 121 12.11 -14.79 9.31
CA ASP A 121 11.66 -14.53 10.68
C ASP A 121 11.05 -13.13 10.90
N ASN A 122 11.11 -12.25 9.90
CA ASN A 122 10.58 -10.90 9.99
C ASN A 122 9.04 -10.91 10.06
N LEU A 123 8.46 -9.96 10.79
CA LEU A 123 7.01 -9.91 11.01
C LEU A 123 6.20 -9.64 9.74
N TYR A 124 6.83 -9.06 8.72
CA TYR A 124 6.21 -8.70 7.45
C TYR A 124 6.48 -9.71 6.32
N THR A 125 7.31 -10.73 6.57
CA THR A 125 7.63 -11.74 5.55
C THR A 125 6.47 -12.72 5.40
N ASN A 126 5.90 -12.82 4.20
CA ASN A 126 4.98 -13.90 3.87
C ASN A 126 5.72 -15.23 3.82
N TYR A 127 5.03 -16.30 4.20
CA TYR A 127 5.55 -17.66 4.01
C TYR A 127 5.91 -17.92 2.54
N ASP A 128 7.08 -18.51 2.32
CA ASP A 128 7.57 -18.93 0.99
C ASP A 128 7.60 -17.81 -0.06
N LEU A 129 7.80 -16.57 0.39
CA LEU A 129 7.82 -15.39 -0.47
C LEU A 129 8.87 -15.51 -1.58
N LYS A 130 10.04 -16.07 -1.27
CA LYS A 130 11.12 -16.26 -2.24
C LYS A 130 10.68 -17.09 -3.45
N ASN A 131 10.11 -18.27 -3.21
CA ASN A 131 9.64 -19.14 -4.30
C ASN A 131 8.42 -18.54 -5.01
N THR A 132 7.52 -17.90 -4.26
CA THR A 132 6.38 -17.18 -4.85
C THR A 132 6.86 -16.13 -5.86
N LEU A 133 7.86 -15.31 -5.50
CA LEU A 133 8.44 -14.30 -6.38
C LEU A 133 9.11 -14.92 -7.61
N LYS A 134 9.83 -16.04 -7.44
CA LYS A 134 10.45 -16.78 -8.53
C LYS A 134 9.42 -17.27 -9.56
N GLU A 135 8.33 -17.88 -9.11
CA GLU A 135 7.25 -18.33 -10.00
C GLU A 135 6.57 -17.15 -10.71
N ARG A 136 6.34 -16.06 -9.98
CA ARG A 136 5.71 -14.84 -10.53
C ARG A 136 6.60 -14.16 -11.55
N TRP A 137 7.91 -14.17 -11.34
CA TRP A 137 8.87 -13.73 -12.34
C TRP A 137 8.78 -14.57 -13.62
N ALA A 138 8.86 -15.90 -13.52
CA ALA A 138 8.75 -16.79 -14.68
C ALA A 138 7.44 -16.54 -15.48
N ASN A 139 6.33 -16.34 -14.77
CA ASN A 139 5.04 -16.01 -15.37
C ASN A 139 5.03 -14.64 -16.04
N ALA A 140 5.59 -13.61 -15.41
CA ALA A 140 5.72 -12.27 -16.00
C ALA A 140 6.52 -12.32 -17.31
N ILE A 141 7.63 -13.05 -17.33
CA ILE A 141 8.43 -13.23 -18.54
C ILE A 141 7.67 -13.92 -19.66
N SER A 142 6.98 -15.01 -19.35
CA SER A 142 6.13 -15.70 -20.32
C SER A 142 5.02 -14.81 -20.88
N ASN A 143 4.41 -13.96 -20.04
CA ASN A 143 3.39 -13.01 -20.45
C ASN A 143 3.94 -11.93 -21.39
N VAL A 144 5.13 -11.39 -21.12
CA VAL A 144 5.79 -10.42 -22.01
C VAL A 144 6.18 -11.06 -23.34
N ASP A 145 6.72 -12.28 -23.33
CA ASP A 145 7.03 -13.01 -24.56
C ASP A 145 5.79 -13.25 -25.41
N ARG A 146 4.66 -13.59 -24.77
CA ARG A 146 3.36 -13.72 -25.45
C ARG A 146 2.85 -12.38 -26.00
N GLN A 147 3.02 -11.28 -25.26
CA GLN A 147 2.66 -9.95 -25.74
C GLN A 147 3.43 -9.59 -27.01
N ILE A 148 4.75 -9.75 -26.99
CA ILE A 148 5.62 -9.48 -28.16
C ILE A 148 5.23 -10.39 -29.34
N ALA A 149 4.95 -11.67 -29.09
CA ALA A 149 4.50 -12.59 -30.14
C ALA A 149 3.17 -12.14 -30.78
N ASN A 150 2.19 -11.74 -29.96
CA ASN A 150 0.90 -11.23 -30.43
C ASN A 150 1.07 -9.96 -31.27
N GLU A 151 1.93 -9.03 -30.83
CA GLU A 151 2.24 -7.81 -31.60
C GLU A 151 2.92 -8.14 -32.93
N LYS A 152 3.88 -9.06 -32.95
CA LYS A 152 4.49 -9.55 -34.20
C LYS A 152 3.44 -10.15 -35.13
N ASP A 153 2.45 -10.86 -34.61
CA ASP A 153 1.34 -11.41 -35.40
C ASP A 153 0.41 -10.33 -35.97
N VAL A 154 0.19 -9.22 -35.25
CA VAL A 154 -0.50 -8.03 -35.79
C VAL A 154 0.29 -7.46 -36.96
N TYR A 155 1.61 -7.25 -36.80
CA TYR A 155 2.48 -6.80 -37.88
C TYR A 155 2.43 -7.73 -39.09
N LYS A 156 2.42 -9.05 -38.89
CA LYS A 156 2.28 -10.05 -39.97
C LYS A 156 0.97 -9.88 -40.74
N LYS A 157 -0.14 -9.64 -40.04
CA LYS A 157 -1.46 -9.43 -40.65
C LYS A 157 -1.53 -8.11 -41.42
N GLU A 158 -1.01 -7.03 -40.87
CA GLU A 158 -1.11 -5.68 -41.44
C GLU A 158 -0.14 -5.44 -42.60
N HIS A 159 1.07 -5.99 -42.52
CA HIS A 159 2.15 -5.70 -43.47
C HIS A 159 2.55 -6.88 -44.36
N GLY A 160 1.93 -8.05 -44.18
CA GLY A 160 2.15 -9.24 -45.01
C GLY A 160 3.65 -9.56 -45.12
N LYS A 161 4.17 -9.77 -46.33
CA LYS A 161 5.61 -10.09 -46.56
C LYS A 161 6.61 -9.04 -46.06
N LYS A 162 6.17 -7.80 -45.77
CA LYS A 162 7.04 -6.71 -45.29
C LYS A 162 7.07 -6.59 -43.76
N TRP A 163 6.32 -7.42 -43.03
CA TRP A 163 6.15 -7.30 -41.57
C TRP A 163 7.48 -7.24 -40.82
N GLU A 164 8.45 -8.09 -41.16
CA GLU A 164 9.73 -8.15 -40.46
C GLU A 164 10.54 -6.86 -40.67
N LYS A 165 10.45 -6.25 -41.85
CA LYS A 165 11.09 -4.96 -42.13
C LYS A 165 10.45 -3.84 -41.30
N GLU A 166 9.12 -3.79 -41.21
CA GLU A 166 8.41 -2.77 -40.43
C GLU A 166 8.60 -2.98 -38.92
N TRP A 167 8.67 -4.23 -38.47
CA TRP A 167 9.01 -4.58 -37.08
C TRP A 167 10.42 -4.11 -36.72
N ASN A 168 11.42 -4.45 -37.54
CA ASN A 168 12.79 -4.02 -37.31
C ASN A 168 12.93 -2.49 -37.39
N LYS A 169 12.19 -1.84 -38.30
CA LYS A 169 12.13 -0.38 -38.38
C LYS A 169 11.57 0.23 -37.08
N MET A 170 10.49 -0.32 -36.54
CA MET A 170 9.94 0.10 -35.24
C MET A 170 10.98 -0.07 -34.12
N LEU A 171 11.68 -1.20 -34.08
CA LEU A 171 12.70 -1.47 -33.07
C LEU A 171 13.85 -0.46 -33.14
N VAL A 172 14.34 -0.15 -34.33
CA VAL A 172 15.39 0.86 -34.54
C VAL A 172 14.88 2.25 -34.18
N GLU A 173 13.72 2.66 -34.69
CA GLU A 173 13.16 3.98 -34.43
C GLU A 173 12.94 4.26 -32.94
N LYS A 174 12.53 3.23 -32.19
CA LYS A 174 12.23 3.34 -30.76
C LYS A 174 13.45 3.08 -29.88
N TYR A 175 14.20 2.01 -30.09
CA TYR A 175 15.19 1.49 -29.13
C TYR A 175 16.66 1.60 -29.58
N SER A 176 16.91 2.06 -30.80
CA SER A 176 18.26 2.40 -31.27
C SER A 176 18.54 3.89 -31.09
N VAL A 177 19.73 4.18 -30.58
CA VAL A 177 20.21 5.55 -30.35
C VAL A 177 21.12 6.03 -31.49
N TYR A 178 21.90 5.12 -32.08
CA TYR A 178 22.96 5.43 -33.06
C TYR A 178 22.78 4.77 -34.44
N GLN A 179 21.82 3.87 -34.58
CA GLN A 179 21.50 3.21 -35.85
C GLN A 179 20.27 3.90 -36.43
N ASP A 180 20.43 4.51 -37.61
CA ASP A 180 19.34 5.14 -38.37
C ASP A 180 18.79 4.21 -39.48
N ASP A 181 19.36 3.01 -39.64
CA ASP A 181 18.95 2.02 -40.65
C ASP A 181 18.95 0.60 -40.07
N VAL A 182 18.08 -0.25 -40.60
CA VAL A 182 17.86 -1.66 -40.22
C VAL A 182 19.05 -2.56 -40.60
N LYS A 183 19.95 -2.08 -41.47
CA LYS A 183 21.04 -2.89 -42.05
C LYS A 183 22.19 -3.21 -41.10
N SER A 184 22.41 -2.39 -40.06
CA SER A 184 23.46 -2.58 -39.06
C SER A 184 22.90 -2.97 -37.68
N MET A 185 21.64 -3.40 -37.64
CA MET A 185 20.91 -3.65 -36.40
C MET A 185 21.28 -4.98 -35.77
N ASN A 186 21.52 -4.98 -34.45
CA ASN A 186 21.50 -6.19 -33.63
C ASN A 186 20.05 -6.47 -33.19
N LYS A 187 19.34 -7.33 -33.94
CA LYS A 187 17.92 -7.62 -33.73
C LYS A 187 17.63 -8.16 -32.33
N ASP A 188 18.38 -9.17 -31.89
CA ASP A 188 18.16 -9.82 -30.61
C ASP A 188 18.38 -8.84 -29.44
N PHE A 189 19.38 -7.97 -29.56
CA PHE A 189 19.63 -6.91 -28.61
C PHE A 189 18.49 -5.89 -28.54
N LEU A 190 17.96 -5.42 -29.67
CA LEU A 190 16.84 -4.47 -29.67
C LEU A 190 15.52 -5.13 -29.22
N GLU A 191 15.30 -6.40 -29.50
CA GLU A 191 14.14 -7.15 -28.96
C GLU A 191 14.25 -7.34 -27.45
N ASN A 192 15.44 -7.59 -26.91
CA ASN A 192 15.67 -7.63 -25.47
C ASN A 192 15.47 -6.27 -24.79
N LYS A 193 15.88 -5.17 -25.44
CA LYS A 193 15.52 -3.81 -24.99
C LYS A 193 14.02 -3.63 -24.94
N TYR A 194 13.30 -4.06 -25.99
CA TYR A 194 11.86 -3.93 -26.00
C TYR A 194 11.20 -4.72 -24.86
N LYS A 195 11.60 -5.99 -24.68
CA LYS A 195 11.13 -6.86 -23.60
C LYS A 195 11.29 -6.21 -22.22
N ALA A 196 12.41 -5.58 -22.00
CA ALA A 196 12.70 -4.96 -20.72
C ALA A 196 12.03 -3.59 -20.51
N ASP A 197 11.77 -2.84 -21.58
CA ASP A 197 10.91 -1.65 -21.50
C ASP A 197 9.51 -2.03 -21.03
N ILE A 198 8.93 -3.10 -21.59
CA ILE A 198 7.65 -3.66 -21.12
C ILE A 198 7.74 -3.99 -19.61
N LEU A 199 8.81 -4.68 -19.18
CA LEU A 199 8.98 -5.06 -17.77
C LEU A 199 9.19 -3.89 -16.80
N LEU A 200 9.58 -2.71 -17.29
CA LEU A 200 9.79 -1.52 -16.45
C LEU A 200 8.62 -0.53 -16.49
N THR A 201 7.94 -0.41 -17.62
CA THR A 201 7.06 0.72 -17.89
C THR A 201 5.65 0.33 -18.32
N ASP A 202 5.42 -0.90 -18.75
CA ASP A 202 4.08 -1.33 -19.22
C ASP A 202 3.06 -1.30 -18.08
N SER A 203 1.82 -0.95 -18.38
CA SER A 203 0.76 -0.89 -17.36
C SER A 203 0.39 -2.25 -16.74
N ASN A 204 0.58 -3.36 -17.46
CA ASN A 204 0.05 -4.67 -17.11
C ASN A 204 1.14 -5.69 -16.75
N ASN A 205 2.25 -5.69 -17.47
CA ASN A 205 3.28 -6.74 -17.39
C ASN A 205 4.61 -6.25 -16.77
N ASN A 206 4.60 -5.12 -16.03
CA ASN A 206 5.82 -4.62 -15.39
C ASN A 206 6.14 -5.33 -14.05
N ALA A 207 7.41 -5.33 -13.65
CA ALA A 207 7.88 -5.97 -12.42
C ALA A 207 7.34 -5.31 -11.16
N SER A 208 7.17 -3.99 -11.15
CA SER A 208 6.63 -3.29 -9.99
C SER A 208 5.18 -3.68 -9.68
N LYS A 209 4.35 -3.80 -10.72
CA LYS A 209 2.99 -4.35 -10.61
C LYS A 209 3.04 -5.81 -10.17
N THR A 210 3.94 -6.61 -10.73
CA THR A 210 4.11 -8.01 -10.32
C THR A 210 4.43 -8.13 -8.82
N LEU A 211 5.33 -7.29 -8.31
CA LEU A 211 5.64 -7.20 -6.89
C LEU A 211 4.41 -6.78 -6.08
N LEU A 212 3.73 -5.68 -6.44
CA LEU A 212 2.51 -5.25 -5.73
C LEU A 212 1.39 -6.28 -5.79
N ASP A 213 1.30 -7.06 -6.87
CA ASP A 213 0.32 -8.14 -6.99
C ASP A 213 0.61 -9.28 -6.00
N VAL A 214 1.88 -9.59 -5.74
CA VAL A 214 2.32 -10.54 -4.71
C VAL A 214 2.16 -9.97 -3.31
N LEU A 215 2.50 -8.70 -3.12
CA LEU A 215 2.62 -8.09 -1.79
C LEU A 215 1.29 -7.54 -1.23
N ILE A 216 0.39 -7.07 -2.10
CA ILE A 216 -0.84 -6.38 -1.68
C ILE A 216 -2.09 -7.01 -2.30
N ASN A 217 -2.06 -7.39 -3.57
CA ASN A 217 -3.29 -7.81 -4.26
C ASN A 217 -3.64 -9.29 -4.11
N THR A 218 -2.70 -10.12 -3.65
CA THR A 218 -2.91 -11.56 -3.48
C THR A 218 -2.48 -12.01 -2.10
N ASP A 219 -3.38 -12.68 -1.38
CA ASP A 219 -3.05 -13.37 -0.13
C ASP A 219 -2.51 -14.78 -0.43
N GLN A 220 -1.24 -15.02 -0.06
CA GLN A 220 -0.54 -16.30 -0.24
C GLN A 220 -0.79 -17.29 0.91
N THR A 221 -1.52 -16.91 1.96
CA THR A 221 -1.60 -17.63 3.24
C THR A 221 -2.99 -18.22 3.54
N GLY A 222 -3.65 -18.80 2.54
CA GLY A 222 -5.00 -19.37 2.68
C GLY A 222 -5.06 -20.89 2.66
N VAL A 223 -6.28 -21.42 2.84
CA VAL A 223 -6.60 -22.84 2.66
C VAL A 223 -7.87 -23.00 1.84
N THR A 224 -7.99 -24.11 1.12
CA THR A 224 -9.24 -24.49 0.46
C THR A 224 -10.04 -25.36 1.42
N TRP A 225 -11.31 -25.03 1.62
CA TRP A 225 -12.19 -25.77 2.54
C TRP A 225 -12.99 -26.86 1.82
N ILE A 226 -13.18 -27.99 2.51
CA ILE A 226 -14.11 -29.05 2.12
C ILE A 226 -15.23 -29.14 3.16
N SER A 227 -16.48 -29.23 2.67
CA SER A 227 -17.66 -29.28 3.53
C SER A 227 -17.79 -30.63 4.22
N SER A 228 -18.32 -30.67 5.45
CA SER A 228 -18.61 -31.94 6.15
C SER A 228 -19.49 -32.88 5.31
N ASN A 229 -20.43 -32.35 4.53
CA ASN A 229 -21.25 -33.12 3.59
C ASN A 229 -20.43 -33.81 2.50
N ASP A 230 -19.43 -33.14 1.93
CA ASP A 230 -18.57 -33.74 0.92
C ASP A 230 -17.58 -34.73 1.54
N ILE A 231 -17.12 -34.47 2.77
CA ILE A 231 -16.33 -35.44 3.56
C ILE A 231 -17.17 -36.71 3.82
N MET A 232 -18.45 -36.60 4.18
CA MET A 232 -19.34 -37.77 4.34
C MET A 232 -19.50 -38.57 3.05
N LYS A 233 -19.62 -37.90 1.89
CA LYS A 233 -19.66 -38.59 0.59
C LYS A 233 -18.36 -39.34 0.32
N LYS A 234 -17.21 -38.69 0.58
CA LYS A 234 -15.88 -39.30 0.48
C LYS A 234 -15.75 -40.51 1.41
N TYR A 235 -16.14 -40.38 2.68
CA TYR A 235 -16.15 -41.47 3.65
C TYR A 235 -16.98 -42.67 3.16
N ASN A 236 -18.20 -42.44 2.67
CA ASN A 236 -19.07 -43.52 2.19
C ASN A 236 -18.49 -44.22 0.95
N ALA A 237 -17.84 -43.47 0.05
CA ALA A 237 -17.14 -44.05 -1.08
C ALA A 237 -15.93 -44.89 -0.65
N LEU A 238 -15.11 -44.40 0.30
CA LEU A 238 -14.00 -45.15 0.87
C LEU A 238 -14.49 -46.43 1.56
N LYS A 239 -15.53 -46.33 2.40
CA LYS A 239 -16.13 -47.46 3.11
C LYS A 239 -16.59 -48.54 2.13
N LYS A 240 -17.32 -48.15 1.09
CA LYS A 240 -17.74 -49.06 0.02
C LYS A 240 -16.55 -49.76 -0.64
N VAL A 241 -15.51 -49.02 -1.00
CA VAL A 241 -14.31 -49.59 -1.64
C VAL A 241 -13.62 -50.59 -0.71
N VAL A 242 -13.45 -50.27 0.57
CA VAL A 242 -12.81 -51.15 1.55
C VAL A 242 -13.65 -52.41 1.81
N GLU A 243 -14.97 -52.28 1.94
CA GLU A 243 -15.89 -53.41 2.19
C GLU A 243 -16.05 -54.32 0.96
N GLU A 244 -16.02 -53.78 -0.26
CA GLU A 244 -16.13 -54.57 -1.50
C GLU A 244 -14.80 -55.23 -1.92
N ASN A 245 -13.65 -54.77 -1.40
CA ASN A 245 -12.31 -55.22 -1.80
C ASN A 245 -11.50 -55.80 -0.62
N THR A 246 -12.14 -56.48 0.33
CA THR A 246 -11.50 -57.02 1.55
C THR A 246 -10.26 -57.91 1.30
N SER A 247 -10.15 -58.51 0.11
CA SER A 247 -9.02 -59.34 -0.32
C SER A 247 -8.18 -58.73 -1.46
N ASN A 248 -8.48 -57.50 -1.88
CA ASN A 248 -7.81 -56.80 -2.97
C ASN A 248 -7.25 -55.45 -2.51
N ASP A 249 -6.16 -55.53 -1.74
CA ASP A 249 -5.47 -54.38 -1.17
C ASP A 249 -4.98 -53.38 -2.23
N ALA A 250 -4.66 -53.84 -3.44
CA ALA A 250 -4.23 -52.97 -4.55
C ALA A 250 -5.34 -52.01 -5.02
N ALA A 251 -6.60 -52.46 -5.03
CA ALA A 251 -7.73 -51.60 -5.40
C ALA A 251 -7.98 -50.50 -4.36
N ILE A 252 -7.86 -50.84 -3.07
CA ILE A 252 -7.98 -49.89 -1.95
C ILE A 252 -6.84 -48.85 -2.02
N ALA A 253 -5.59 -49.30 -2.19
CA ALA A 253 -4.44 -48.42 -2.31
C ALA A 253 -4.53 -47.49 -3.53
N SER A 254 -4.96 -48.00 -4.69
CA SER A 254 -5.18 -47.20 -5.90
C SER A 254 -6.24 -46.12 -5.70
N TYR A 255 -7.33 -46.44 -5.00
CA TYR A 255 -8.36 -45.45 -4.66
C TYR A 255 -7.79 -44.33 -3.78
N LEU A 256 -7.10 -44.65 -2.70
CA LEU A 256 -6.50 -43.62 -1.82
C LEU A 256 -5.41 -42.80 -2.50
N LYS A 257 -4.64 -43.38 -3.44
CA LYS A 257 -3.64 -42.63 -4.23
C LYS A 257 -4.26 -41.49 -5.05
N SER A 258 -5.56 -41.54 -5.33
CA SER A 258 -6.26 -40.46 -6.02
C SER A 258 -6.59 -39.26 -5.11
N ASP A 259 -6.58 -39.44 -3.78
CA ASP A 259 -6.88 -38.41 -2.78
C ASP A 259 -6.19 -38.74 -1.44
N LEU A 260 -4.90 -38.43 -1.35
CA LEU A 260 -4.07 -38.76 -0.18
C LEU A 260 -4.45 -37.99 1.08
N ASP A 261 -5.19 -36.88 0.96
CA ASP A 261 -5.67 -36.08 2.09
C ASP A 261 -6.98 -36.61 2.69
N GLN A 262 -7.69 -37.52 2.00
CA GLN A 262 -9.02 -38.01 2.40
C GLN A 262 -9.08 -38.52 3.85
N ILE A 263 -8.05 -39.23 4.30
CA ILE A 263 -7.98 -39.78 5.67
C ILE A 263 -7.84 -38.66 6.71
N ALA A 264 -7.00 -37.66 6.43
CA ALA A 264 -6.85 -36.51 7.32
C ALA A 264 -8.14 -35.68 7.37
N GLN A 265 -8.81 -35.47 6.23
CA GLN A 265 -10.11 -34.78 6.16
C GLN A 265 -11.17 -35.47 7.03
N ILE A 266 -11.29 -36.81 6.94
CA ILE A 266 -12.23 -37.58 7.78
C ILE A 266 -11.92 -37.37 9.26
N ASN A 267 -10.66 -37.55 9.67
CA ASN A 267 -10.29 -37.43 11.09
C ASN A 267 -10.44 -36.00 11.63
N ASN A 268 -10.08 -34.99 10.85
CA ASN A 268 -10.15 -33.60 11.26
C ASN A 268 -11.61 -33.12 11.38
N SER A 269 -12.53 -33.71 10.60
CA SER A 269 -13.96 -33.35 10.63
C SER A 269 -14.68 -33.73 11.92
N LEU A 270 -14.03 -34.53 12.78
CA LEU A 270 -14.58 -35.00 14.07
C LEU A 270 -14.47 -33.94 15.18
N THR A 271 -13.70 -32.87 14.96
CA THR A 271 -13.49 -31.79 15.94
C THR A 271 -13.57 -30.42 15.25
N ASP A 272 -14.16 -29.45 15.94
CA ASP A 272 -14.21 -28.04 15.52
C ASP A 272 -12.97 -27.25 15.99
N VAL A 273 -12.12 -27.89 16.78
CA VAL A 273 -10.91 -27.32 17.36
C VAL A 273 -9.72 -27.53 16.42
N SER A 274 -9.33 -26.48 15.70
CA SER A 274 -8.31 -26.58 14.63
C SER A 274 -6.92 -26.98 15.10
N LYS A 275 -6.58 -26.78 16.38
CA LYS A 275 -5.31 -27.24 16.95
C LYS A 275 -5.14 -28.75 16.95
N ASP A 276 -6.26 -29.47 17.04
CA ASP A 276 -6.28 -30.93 17.09
C ASP A 276 -6.23 -31.54 15.67
N TRP A 277 -6.31 -30.70 14.63
CA TRP A 277 -6.22 -31.15 13.25
C TRP A 277 -4.81 -31.67 12.93
N LYS A 278 -4.81 -32.79 12.21
CA LYS A 278 -3.63 -33.56 11.84
C LYS A 278 -3.38 -33.43 10.35
N GLU A 279 -2.11 -33.34 10.01
CA GLU A 279 -1.62 -33.38 8.65
C GLU A 279 -1.85 -34.75 8.02
N THR A 280 -1.87 -34.81 6.70
CA THR A 280 -1.74 -36.10 6.03
C THR A 280 -0.32 -36.62 6.20
N LYS A 281 -0.20 -37.88 6.60
CA LYS A 281 1.07 -38.62 6.63
C LYS A 281 1.27 -39.47 5.38
N LEU A 282 0.28 -39.51 4.50
CA LEU A 282 0.31 -40.28 3.26
C LEU A 282 0.89 -39.40 2.15
N HIS A 283 1.75 -39.99 1.32
CA HIS A 283 2.39 -39.34 0.18
C HIS A 283 2.39 -40.27 -1.03
N SER A 284 2.76 -39.76 -2.20
CA SER A 284 2.78 -40.53 -3.46
C SER A 284 3.66 -41.79 -3.40
N GLU A 285 4.67 -41.77 -2.52
CA GLU A 285 5.60 -42.89 -2.29
C GLU A 285 5.15 -43.85 -1.17
N SER A 286 4.04 -43.58 -0.48
CA SER A 286 3.52 -44.49 0.56
C SER A 286 3.23 -45.87 -0.02
N THR A 287 3.58 -46.90 0.72
CA THR A 287 3.38 -48.30 0.32
C THR A 287 1.89 -48.65 0.31
N ASP A 288 1.50 -49.61 -0.53
CA ASP A 288 0.10 -50.08 -0.57
C ASP A 288 -0.36 -50.59 0.80
N ALA A 289 0.54 -51.19 1.58
CA ALA A 289 0.24 -51.65 2.94
C ALA A 289 -0.10 -50.49 3.89
N GLU A 290 0.64 -49.38 3.84
CA GLU A 290 0.38 -48.18 4.65
C GLU A 290 -0.97 -47.54 4.27
N LEU A 291 -1.24 -47.41 2.98
CA LEU A 291 -2.50 -46.86 2.48
C LEU A 291 -3.70 -47.70 2.91
N VAL A 292 -3.61 -49.02 2.75
CA VAL A 292 -4.66 -49.96 3.13
C VAL A 292 -4.90 -49.95 4.64
N ALA A 293 -3.84 -49.89 5.45
CA ALA A 293 -3.97 -49.81 6.91
C ALA A 293 -4.69 -48.52 7.33
N ALA A 294 -4.32 -47.38 6.74
CA ALA A 294 -4.97 -46.09 6.99
C ALA A 294 -6.46 -46.11 6.57
N ALA A 295 -6.78 -46.68 5.40
CA ALA A 295 -8.16 -46.84 4.93
C ALA A 295 -9.01 -47.67 5.91
N LYS A 296 -8.50 -48.84 6.31
CA LYS A 296 -9.19 -49.77 7.21
C LYS A 296 -9.41 -49.18 8.60
N GLU A 297 -8.53 -48.29 9.06
CA GLU A 297 -8.72 -47.57 10.31
C GLU A 297 -9.77 -46.46 10.18
N ALA A 298 -9.70 -45.65 9.11
CA ALA A 298 -10.61 -44.53 8.91
C ALA A 298 -12.08 -44.95 8.78
N ILE A 299 -12.39 -46.11 8.20
CA ILE A 299 -13.78 -46.58 8.07
C ILE A 299 -14.40 -47.02 9.40
N LYS A 300 -13.63 -47.10 10.49
CA LYS A 300 -14.14 -47.41 11.84
C LYS A 300 -14.77 -46.20 12.53
N VAL A 301 -14.51 -45.00 12.02
CA VAL A 301 -15.14 -43.76 12.48
C VAL A 301 -16.66 -43.86 12.29
N ASP A 302 -17.44 -43.37 13.27
CA ASP A 302 -18.88 -43.21 13.11
C ASP A 302 -19.16 -42.05 12.16
N VAL A 303 -19.83 -42.33 11.05
CA VAL A 303 -20.17 -41.32 10.03
C VAL A 303 -20.97 -40.15 10.62
N GLN A 304 -21.73 -40.38 11.69
CA GLN A 304 -22.51 -39.32 12.37
C GLN A 304 -21.64 -38.33 13.13
N GLU A 305 -20.36 -38.65 13.38
CA GLU A 305 -19.39 -37.76 14.02
C GLU A 305 -18.68 -36.83 13.02
N ILE A 306 -18.81 -37.08 11.71
CA ILE A 306 -18.33 -36.19 10.64
C ILE A 306 -19.25 -34.97 10.56
N LYS A 307 -18.91 -33.91 11.30
CA LYS A 307 -19.79 -32.72 11.47
C LYS A 307 -19.16 -31.43 11.00
N ASN A 308 -17.83 -31.34 11.01
CA ASN A 308 -17.13 -30.07 10.83
C ASN A 308 -16.53 -29.96 9.43
N ASP A 309 -16.57 -28.74 8.88
CA ASP A 309 -15.79 -28.37 7.70
C ASP A 309 -14.29 -28.40 8.07
N THR A 310 -13.44 -28.81 7.13
CA THR A 310 -11.99 -28.82 7.32
C THR A 310 -11.28 -28.29 6.08
N PRO A 311 -10.01 -27.89 6.17
CA PRO A 311 -9.19 -27.69 4.99
C PRO A 311 -9.08 -28.98 4.18
N VAL A 312 -8.98 -28.86 2.86
CA VAL A 312 -8.65 -29.96 1.94
C VAL A 312 -7.29 -30.54 2.32
N SER A 313 -6.32 -29.69 2.63
CA SER A 313 -5.04 -30.06 3.23
C SER A 313 -4.60 -28.96 4.19
N ILE A 314 -3.90 -29.37 5.26
CA ILE A 314 -3.19 -28.44 6.16
C ILE A 314 -1.68 -28.53 5.97
N ASN A 315 -1.21 -29.37 5.06
CA ASN A 315 0.21 -29.55 4.79
C ASN A 315 0.77 -28.39 3.96
N ASN A 316 -0.08 -27.66 3.23
CA ASN A 316 0.29 -26.54 2.36
C ASN A 316 -0.76 -25.44 2.37
N PHE A 317 -0.34 -24.19 2.16
CA PHE A 317 -1.26 -23.10 1.83
C PHE A 317 -1.77 -23.21 0.39
N THR A 318 -2.92 -22.60 0.14
CA THR A 318 -3.51 -22.45 -1.20
C THR A 318 -3.72 -20.98 -1.52
N ILE A 319 -3.40 -20.60 -2.76
CA ILE A 319 -3.54 -19.22 -3.24
C ILE A 319 -5.00 -18.91 -3.65
N SER A 320 -5.81 -19.93 -3.96
CA SER A 320 -7.22 -19.76 -4.32
C SER A 320 -8.14 -19.89 -3.11
N ASP A 321 -9.05 -18.94 -2.95
CA ASP A 321 -10.20 -19.06 -2.04
C ASP A 321 -11.48 -19.00 -2.88
N THR A 322 -11.99 -20.17 -3.25
CA THR A 322 -13.16 -20.27 -4.13
C THR A 322 -14.46 -19.82 -3.46
N ASN A 323 -14.47 -19.67 -2.14
CA ASN A 323 -15.69 -19.47 -1.34
C ASN A 323 -15.65 -18.20 -0.47
N ASN A 324 -14.69 -17.29 -0.67
CA ASN A 324 -14.48 -16.09 0.16
C ASN A 324 -14.37 -16.39 1.68
N SER A 325 -13.92 -17.59 2.03
CA SER A 325 -13.82 -18.09 3.40
C SER A 325 -12.84 -17.29 4.27
N ARG A 326 -11.84 -16.65 3.67
CA ARG A 326 -10.85 -15.80 4.34
C ARG A 326 -10.98 -14.33 3.93
N ALA A 327 -12.15 -13.90 3.45
CA ALA A 327 -12.39 -12.49 3.19
C ALA A 327 -12.09 -11.67 4.47
N GLY A 328 -11.29 -10.62 4.34
CA GLY A 328 -10.84 -9.78 5.46
C GLY A 328 -9.53 -10.22 6.15
N PHE A 329 -9.00 -11.41 5.84
CA PHE A 329 -7.70 -11.87 6.35
C PHE A 329 -6.56 -11.19 5.59
N LEU A 330 -5.61 -10.61 6.33
CA LEU A 330 -4.48 -9.89 5.76
C LEU A 330 -3.18 -10.69 5.89
N SER A 331 -2.42 -10.81 4.80
CA SER A 331 -1.08 -11.40 4.82
C SER A 331 -0.06 -10.50 5.54
N ASN A 332 1.07 -11.08 5.97
CA ASN A 332 2.16 -10.32 6.58
C ASN A 332 2.67 -9.15 5.71
N SER A 333 2.72 -9.33 4.39
CA SER A 333 3.09 -8.24 3.47
C SER A 333 2.01 -7.16 3.38
N GLN A 334 0.72 -7.54 3.32
CA GLN A 334 -0.38 -6.56 3.33
C GLN A 334 -0.35 -5.71 4.60
N LYS A 335 -0.03 -6.33 5.75
CA LYS A 335 0.16 -5.61 7.01
C LYS A 335 1.27 -4.57 6.96
N PHE A 336 2.38 -4.83 6.28
CA PHE A 336 3.43 -3.81 6.11
C PHE A 336 2.88 -2.53 5.46
N PHE A 337 2.12 -2.69 4.37
CA PHE A 337 1.55 -1.55 3.66
C PHE A 337 0.44 -0.88 4.48
N LEU A 338 -0.36 -1.66 5.20
CA LEU A 338 -1.38 -1.15 6.11
C LEU A 338 -0.76 -0.33 7.26
N ASP A 339 0.25 -0.87 7.94
CA ASP A 339 0.95 -0.21 9.05
C ASP A 339 1.64 1.08 8.58
N ARG A 340 2.22 1.06 7.37
CA ARG A 340 2.84 2.24 6.76
C ARG A 340 1.80 3.29 6.36
N PHE A 341 0.69 2.89 5.75
CA PHE A 341 -0.43 3.79 5.44
C PHE A 341 -0.99 4.41 6.72
N TYR A 342 -1.25 3.59 7.75
CA TYR A 342 -1.77 4.04 9.03
C TYR A 342 -0.85 5.07 9.69
N ASN A 343 0.45 4.79 9.74
CA ASN A 343 1.43 5.66 10.38
C ASN A 343 1.72 6.97 9.63
N THR A 344 1.46 7.03 8.32
CA THR A 344 1.74 8.22 7.49
C THR A 344 0.50 9.05 7.17
N GLN A 345 -0.64 8.40 6.92
CA GLN A 345 -1.88 9.06 6.53
C GLN A 345 -2.79 9.39 7.72
N ALA A 346 -2.52 8.82 8.90
CA ALA A 346 -3.30 9.01 10.12
C ALA A 346 -4.82 8.77 9.95
N PRO A 347 -5.24 7.67 9.31
CA PRO A 347 -6.63 7.50 8.88
C PRO A 347 -7.60 7.39 10.07
N LEU A 348 -8.71 8.11 10.00
CA LEU A 348 -9.80 8.06 10.96
C LEU A 348 -11.12 7.66 10.29
N ALA A 349 -11.85 6.74 10.91
CA ALA A 349 -13.25 6.48 10.56
C ALA A 349 -14.12 7.54 11.25
N ILE A 350 -14.96 8.21 10.47
CA ILE A 350 -15.76 9.35 10.95
C ILE A 350 -17.22 9.15 10.57
N SER A 351 -18.10 9.55 11.47
CA SER A 351 -19.53 9.72 11.22
C SER A 351 -20.00 11.09 11.70
N GLU A 352 -21.03 11.65 11.07
CA GLU A 352 -21.44 13.03 11.29
C GLU A 352 -22.98 13.18 11.35
N VAL A 353 -23.43 14.06 12.24
CA VAL A 353 -24.77 14.65 12.22
C VAL A 353 -24.64 16.16 12.03
N VAL A 354 -25.31 16.71 11.01
CA VAL A 354 -25.35 18.16 10.76
C VAL A 354 -26.75 18.69 11.02
N ILE A 355 -26.86 19.66 11.92
CA ILE A 355 -28.07 20.43 12.19
C ILE A 355 -27.97 21.73 11.37
N PRO A 356 -28.79 21.91 10.32
CA PRO A 356 -28.72 23.11 9.49
C PRO A 356 -29.24 24.33 10.24
N PHE A 357 -28.93 25.52 9.72
CA PHE A 357 -29.56 26.77 10.16
C PHE A 357 -31.08 26.74 9.91
N SER A 358 -31.83 27.44 10.76
CA SER A 358 -33.26 27.72 10.56
C SER A 358 -33.48 28.75 9.44
N GLU A 359 -34.73 29.05 9.07
CA GLU A 359 -35.08 29.76 7.84
C GLU A 359 -34.43 31.14 7.67
N ASN A 360 -34.07 31.81 8.77
CA ASN A 360 -33.42 33.12 8.76
C ASN A 360 -31.99 33.09 9.34
N GLY A 361 -31.47 31.91 9.65
CA GLY A 361 -30.15 31.77 10.24
C GLY A 361 -29.04 31.92 9.20
N SER A 362 -27.92 32.49 9.60
CA SER A 362 -26.79 32.78 8.72
C SER A 362 -25.45 32.50 9.42
N PHE A 363 -24.44 32.17 8.61
CA PHE A 363 -23.06 32.10 9.09
C PHE A 363 -22.32 33.45 8.95
N ASP A 364 -22.76 34.32 8.03
CA ASP A 364 -21.96 35.44 7.51
C ASP A 364 -21.72 36.58 8.52
N ASP A 365 -22.47 36.65 9.61
CA ASP A 365 -22.46 37.70 10.63
C ASP A 365 -22.13 37.20 12.06
N GLY A 366 -21.62 35.97 12.16
CA GLY A 366 -21.40 35.29 13.45
C GLY A 366 -22.62 34.47 13.84
N VAL A 367 -22.39 33.31 14.47
CA VAL A 367 -23.48 32.38 14.78
C VAL A 367 -23.99 32.63 16.19
N THR A 368 -25.31 32.78 16.29
CA THR A 368 -26.04 32.96 17.54
C THR A 368 -27.05 31.82 17.72
N VAL A 369 -27.60 31.72 18.93
CA VAL A 369 -28.66 30.72 19.21
C VAL A 369 -29.88 30.95 18.33
N ALA A 370 -30.17 32.20 17.93
CA ALA A 370 -31.33 32.54 17.11
C ALA A 370 -31.26 31.93 15.71
N ASP A 371 -30.05 31.64 15.21
CA ASP A 371 -29.85 31.03 13.89
C ASP A 371 -30.34 29.57 13.81
N PHE A 372 -30.63 28.96 14.97
CA PHE A 372 -31.20 27.62 15.10
C PHE A 372 -32.65 27.65 15.64
N LYS A 373 -33.32 28.81 15.62
CA LYS A 373 -34.71 28.97 16.04
C LYS A 373 -35.60 29.30 14.85
N SER A 374 -36.49 28.36 14.49
CA SER A 374 -37.54 28.59 13.51
C SER A 374 -38.64 29.51 14.06
N LEU A 375 -39.38 30.15 13.15
CA LEU A 375 -40.50 31.04 13.51
C LEU A 375 -41.62 30.34 14.29
N ASP A 376 -41.79 29.03 14.07
CA ASP A 376 -42.76 28.18 14.75
C ASP A 376 -42.21 27.52 16.03
N GLY A 377 -40.92 27.71 16.34
CA GLY A 377 -40.22 27.16 17.50
C GLY A 377 -39.83 25.68 17.40
N ASN A 378 -40.20 24.98 16.32
CA ASN A 378 -39.96 23.55 16.19
C ASN A 378 -38.47 23.19 16.09
N ASP A 379 -37.67 23.98 15.35
CA ASP A 379 -36.23 23.69 15.17
C ASP A 379 -35.47 23.76 16.51
N GLN A 380 -35.82 24.71 17.38
CA GLN A 380 -35.22 24.83 18.70
C GLN A 380 -35.51 23.58 19.56
N VAL A 381 -36.79 23.19 19.63
CA VAL A 381 -37.23 22.03 20.42
C VAL A 381 -36.57 20.75 19.90
N ASN A 382 -36.60 20.55 18.58
CA ASN A 382 -35.99 19.39 17.93
C ASN A 382 -34.47 19.33 18.18
N THR A 383 -33.79 20.48 18.17
CA THR A 383 -32.34 20.56 18.40
C THR A 383 -32.01 20.24 19.84
N GLU A 384 -32.74 20.81 20.81
CA GLU A 384 -32.55 20.53 22.23
C GLU A 384 -32.82 19.05 22.57
N GLU A 385 -33.87 18.46 21.98
CA GLU A 385 -34.16 17.02 22.11
C GLU A 385 -33.05 16.16 21.51
N LEU A 386 -32.55 16.51 20.32
CA LEU A 386 -31.45 15.78 19.66
C LEU A 386 -30.15 15.86 20.48
N LEU A 387 -29.76 17.04 20.96
CA LEU A 387 -28.59 17.22 21.83
C LEU A 387 -28.75 16.45 23.15
N THR A 388 -29.98 16.39 23.69
CA THR A 388 -30.29 15.56 24.86
C THR A 388 -30.07 14.08 24.56
N GLN A 389 -30.56 13.57 23.43
CA GLN A 389 -30.32 12.19 23.01
C GLN A 389 -28.83 11.88 22.87
N ILE A 390 -28.07 12.76 22.20
CA ILE A 390 -26.61 12.63 22.00
C ILE A 390 -25.88 12.58 23.35
N SER A 391 -26.21 13.48 24.27
CA SER A 391 -25.59 13.51 25.61
C SER A 391 -25.95 12.28 26.44
N SER A 392 -27.17 11.77 26.32
CA SER A 392 -27.64 10.55 27.02
C SER A 392 -27.19 9.24 26.38
N ASP A 393 -26.63 9.29 25.17
CA ASP A 393 -26.15 8.11 24.47
C ASP A 393 -25.05 7.42 25.27
N ASN A 394 -25.05 6.10 25.26
CA ASN A 394 -24.08 5.31 26.01
C ASN A 394 -22.69 5.33 25.35
N GLU A 395 -21.67 4.87 26.07
CA GLU A 395 -20.30 4.73 25.52
C GLU A 395 -20.25 3.80 24.28
N THR A 396 -21.21 2.88 24.14
CA THR A 396 -21.31 2.00 22.97
C THR A 396 -22.02 2.65 21.78
N GLY A 397 -22.52 3.87 21.94
CA GLY A 397 -23.13 4.69 20.89
C GLY A 397 -24.37 4.06 20.26
N ASP A 398 -25.21 3.35 21.01
CA ASP A 398 -26.32 2.59 20.43
C ASP A 398 -27.30 3.46 19.64
N THR A 399 -27.56 4.67 20.12
CA THR A 399 -28.44 5.63 19.44
C THR A 399 -27.77 6.15 18.18
N TRP A 400 -26.51 6.57 18.30
CA TRP A 400 -25.70 7.07 17.19
C TRP A 400 -25.57 6.05 16.06
N ARG A 401 -25.23 4.80 16.42
CA ARG A 401 -25.11 3.68 15.49
C ARG A 401 -26.40 3.45 14.72
N ARG A 402 -27.55 3.48 15.42
CA ARG A 402 -28.85 3.33 14.77
C ARG A 402 -29.11 4.45 13.75
N TRP A 403 -28.76 5.70 14.07
CA TRP A 403 -28.87 6.79 13.09
C TRP A 403 -27.98 6.58 11.86
N MET A 404 -26.76 6.08 12.04
CA MET A 404 -25.87 5.78 10.91
C MET A 404 -26.40 4.67 10.01
N VAL A 405 -27.10 3.69 10.57
CA VAL A 405 -27.76 2.61 9.82
C VAL A 405 -29.03 3.13 9.13
N GLU A 406 -29.84 3.94 9.80
CA GLU A 406 -31.11 4.45 9.27
C GLU A 406 -30.95 5.68 8.36
N GLY A 407 -29.82 6.37 8.40
CA GLY A 407 -29.54 7.60 7.66
C GLY A 407 -30.32 8.82 8.15
N LYS A 408 -30.85 8.80 9.38
CA LYS A 408 -31.68 9.87 9.96
C LYS A 408 -31.67 9.87 11.48
N THR A 409 -31.99 11.03 12.07
CA THR A 409 -32.19 11.17 13.52
C THR A 409 -33.66 10.96 13.90
N ASP A 410 -33.95 10.73 15.18
CA ASP A 410 -35.33 10.56 15.66
C ASP A 410 -36.06 11.89 15.87
N LYS A 411 -35.32 12.94 16.21
CA LYS A 411 -35.85 14.17 16.81
C LYS A 411 -35.68 15.41 15.96
N HIS A 412 -34.79 15.40 14.97
CA HIS A 412 -34.58 16.56 14.11
C HIS A 412 -34.74 16.19 12.63
N PRO A 413 -35.94 16.38 12.03
CA PRO A 413 -36.22 15.93 10.67
C PRO A 413 -35.40 16.66 9.59
N LYS A 414 -34.90 17.86 9.89
CA LYS A 414 -34.01 18.63 8.99
C LYS A 414 -32.52 18.25 9.18
N ALA A 415 -32.16 17.49 10.22
CA ALA A 415 -30.77 17.13 10.45
C ALA A 415 -30.34 16.06 9.44
N THR A 416 -29.12 16.20 8.93
CA THR A 416 -28.54 15.21 8.01
C THR A 416 -27.62 14.30 8.77
N VAL A 417 -27.65 13.01 8.44
CA VAL A 417 -26.76 11.99 8.99
C VAL A 417 -25.84 11.53 7.87
N LYS A 418 -24.53 11.58 8.09
CA LYS A 418 -23.53 11.15 7.11
C LYS A 418 -22.67 10.04 7.71
N ASN A 419 -22.62 8.96 6.95
CA ASN A 419 -21.72 7.83 7.16
C ASN A 419 -20.78 7.78 5.96
N TYR A 420 -19.47 7.92 6.21
CA TYR A 420 -18.48 8.07 5.15
C TYR A 420 -17.88 6.72 4.75
N ASP A 421 -17.87 6.43 3.45
CA ASP A 421 -17.24 5.23 2.87
C ASP A 421 -15.72 5.37 2.68
N LYS A 422 -15.20 6.54 3.05
CA LYS A 422 -13.80 6.94 3.02
C LYS A 422 -13.26 7.20 4.41
N LEU A 423 -11.98 6.96 4.61
CA LEU A 423 -11.28 7.32 5.85
C LEU A 423 -10.75 8.75 5.76
N MET A 424 -10.90 9.53 6.82
CA MET A 424 -10.33 10.87 6.90
C MET A 424 -8.83 10.78 7.15
N THR A 425 -8.01 11.28 6.22
CA THR A 425 -6.54 11.26 6.28
C THR A 425 -5.93 12.66 6.34
N LEU A 426 -4.62 12.75 6.64
CA LEU A 426 -3.84 13.98 6.56
C LEU A 426 -3.62 14.45 5.11
N SER A 427 -3.55 13.50 4.17
CA SER A 427 -3.70 13.82 2.76
C SER A 427 -5.12 14.30 2.47
N ASN A 428 -5.26 15.30 1.59
CA ASN A 428 -6.55 15.90 1.30
C ASN A 428 -7.47 14.91 0.56
N SER A 429 -8.70 14.72 1.04
CA SER A 429 -9.77 14.05 0.29
C SER A 429 -10.94 15.00 0.12
N ALA A 430 -11.64 14.91 -1.01
CA ALA A 430 -12.74 15.82 -1.34
C ALA A 430 -14.01 15.56 -0.50
N ASP A 431 -14.04 14.45 0.25
CA ASP A 431 -15.20 14.00 1.01
C ASP A 431 -15.36 14.74 2.36
N PHE A 432 -14.31 15.41 2.82
CA PHE A 432 -14.26 16.06 4.13
C PHE A 432 -13.96 17.55 4.00
N THR A 433 -14.73 18.39 4.71
CA THR A 433 -14.46 19.84 4.73
C THR A 433 -13.17 20.13 5.50
N GLN A 434 -12.48 21.21 5.14
CA GLN A 434 -11.25 21.58 5.85
C GLN A 434 -11.51 21.99 7.29
N ASP A 435 -12.66 22.61 7.61
CA ASP A 435 -13.09 22.87 8.99
C ASP A 435 -13.17 21.57 9.81
N MET A 436 -13.83 20.54 9.28
CA MET A 436 -13.93 19.24 9.97
C MET A 436 -12.56 18.61 10.19
N ARG A 437 -11.73 18.56 9.14
CA ARG A 437 -10.39 17.97 9.23
C ARG A 437 -9.54 18.71 10.28
N ALA A 438 -9.57 20.04 10.27
CA ALA A 438 -8.83 20.85 11.22
C ALA A 438 -9.27 20.59 12.67
N VAL A 439 -10.59 20.55 12.92
CA VAL A 439 -11.15 20.30 14.27
C VAL A 439 -10.84 18.89 14.75
N VAL A 440 -11.11 17.87 13.93
CA VAL A 440 -10.93 16.47 14.34
C VAL A 440 -9.45 16.17 14.58
N TYR A 441 -8.55 16.62 13.70
CA TYR A 441 -7.13 16.43 13.95
C TYR A 441 -6.69 17.23 15.18
N ASP A 442 -7.09 18.49 15.37
CA ASP A 442 -6.75 19.27 16.58
C ASP A 442 -7.15 18.54 17.87
N PHE A 443 -8.30 17.88 17.85
CA PHE A 443 -8.78 17.08 18.96
C PHE A 443 -7.89 15.85 19.25
N ILE A 444 -7.36 15.18 18.22
CA ILE A 444 -6.57 13.95 18.43
C ILE A 444 -5.05 14.18 18.52
N LEU A 445 -4.51 15.21 17.88
CA LEU A 445 -3.07 15.49 17.79
C LEU A 445 -2.67 16.85 18.38
N GLY A 446 -3.61 17.78 18.60
CA GLY A 446 -3.36 19.18 18.98
C GLY A 446 -3.48 19.51 20.46
N GLU A 447 -3.49 18.49 21.33
CA GLU A 447 -3.66 18.66 22.79
C GLU A 447 -4.92 19.44 23.21
N ASN A 448 -5.93 19.52 22.33
CA ASN A 448 -7.21 20.19 22.58
C ASN A 448 -7.11 21.70 22.90
N LYS A 449 -6.04 22.40 22.49
CA LYS A 449 -5.85 23.83 22.84
C LYS A 449 -6.95 24.73 22.27
N ASN A 450 -7.45 24.41 21.09
CA ASN A 450 -8.54 25.14 20.43
C ASN A 450 -9.94 24.65 20.82
N GLY A 451 -10.00 23.55 21.58
CA GLY A 451 -11.23 22.94 22.09
C GLY A 451 -11.52 23.27 23.56
N LYS A 452 -12.72 22.90 24.00
CA LYS A 452 -13.10 22.84 25.43
C LYS A 452 -13.95 21.59 25.69
N PRO A 453 -13.73 20.89 26.82
CA PRO A 453 -14.56 19.75 27.19
C PRO A 453 -16.04 20.15 27.31
N TYR A 454 -16.92 19.27 26.85
CA TYR A 454 -18.36 19.42 26.87
C TYR A 454 -18.99 18.11 27.32
N SER A 455 -19.51 18.10 28.55
CA SER A 455 -20.16 16.93 29.14
C SER A 455 -21.67 16.99 29.01
N LYS A 456 -22.26 18.20 29.05
CA LYS A 456 -23.70 18.45 28.86
C LYS A 456 -24.00 19.96 28.82
N GLY A 457 -24.93 20.38 27.97
CA GLY A 457 -25.44 21.75 27.91
C GLY A 457 -26.70 21.84 27.07
N ASP A 458 -27.43 22.94 27.22
CA ASP A 458 -28.47 23.32 26.26
C ASP A 458 -27.84 23.94 25.00
N LEU A 459 -28.65 24.13 23.97
CA LEU A 459 -28.23 24.72 22.70
C LEU A 459 -27.60 26.11 22.90
N GLU A 460 -28.13 26.89 23.84
CA GLU A 460 -27.62 28.23 24.13
C GLU A 460 -26.19 28.21 24.66
N SER A 461 -25.92 27.34 25.64
CA SER A 461 -24.59 27.13 26.20
C SER A 461 -23.60 26.66 25.13
N LEU A 462 -24.00 25.68 24.31
CA LEU A 462 -23.17 25.14 23.23
C LEU A 462 -22.79 26.23 22.22
N ILE A 463 -23.77 26.94 21.66
CA ILE A 463 -23.52 27.93 20.61
C ILE A 463 -22.72 29.12 21.16
N ASN A 464 -22.94 29.56 22.39
CA ASN A 464 -22.16 30.66 22.97
C ASN A 464 -20.65 30.33 22.99
N GLU A 465 -20.28 29.09 23.28
CA GLU A 465 -18.88 28.62 23.31
C GLU A 465 -18.23 28.59 21.93
N ILE A 466 -18.99 28.18 20.89
CA ILE A 466 -18.48 27.92 19.53
C ILE A 466 -19.04 28.87 18.46
N SER A 467 -19.60 30.02 18.87
CA SER A 467 -20.30 31.01 18.04
C SER A 467 -19.47 31.64 16.91
N ARG A 468 -18.19 31.29 16.82
CA ARG A 468 -17.20 31.78 15.84
C ARG A 468 -17.00 33.31 15.80
N ASN A 469 -17.67 34.10 16.65
CA ASN A 469 -17.45 35.54 16.79
C ASN A 469 -16.16 35.87 17.59
N GLU A 470 -15.76 37.16 17.70
CA GLU A 470 -14.54 37.55 18.45
C GLU A 470 -14.56 37.16 19.92
N LYS A 471 -15.76 37.07 20.50
CA LYS A 471 -15.98 36.77 21.92
C LYS A 471 -16.07 35.26 22.19
N ALA A 472 -16.14 34.43 21.15
CA ALA A 472 -16.16 32.98 21.31
C ALA A 472 -14.88 32.50 22.02
N GLU A 473 -15.06 31.73 23.09
CA GLU A 473 -13.94 31.24 23.90
C GLU A 473 -13.08 30.28 23.05
N LYS A 474 -13.73 29.36 22.33
CA LYS A 474 -13.12 28.27 21.58
C LYS A 474 -13.67 28.16 20.16
N PHE A 475 -13.02 27.32 19.36
CA PHE A 475 -13.46 27.04 17.99
C PHE A 475 -14.45 25.87 17.95
N TYR A 476 -14.22 24.88 18.81
CA TYR A 476 -15.06 23.70 18.96
C TYR A 476 -15.15 23.32 20.44
N VAL A 477 -16.11 22.45 20.76
CA VAL A 477 -16.14 21.72 22.04
C VAL A 477 -16.11 20.22 21.78
N TYR A 478 -15.76 19.42 22.78
CA TYR A 478 -15.59 17.97 22.62
C TYR A 478 -16.07 17.15 23.81
N ASP A 479 -16.58 15.95 23.52
CA ASP A 479 -16.86 14.88 24.49
C ASP A 479 -15.75 13.83 24.33
N GLU A 480 -14.82 13.81 25.28
CA GLU A 480 -13.65 12.92 25.22
C GLU A 480 -14.05 11.45 25.43
N ASP A 481 -15.08 11.16 26.21
CA ASP A 481 -15.47 9.77 26.48
C ASP A 481 -16.05 9.10 25.23
N LYS A 482 -16.72 9.89 24.39
CA LYS A 482 -17.35 9.41 23.14
C LYS A 482 -16.53 9.70 21.87
N GLY A 483 -15.44 10.46 21.98
CA GLY A 483 -14.67 10.91 20.82
C GLY A 483 -15.47 11.79 19.87
N ARG A 484 -16.32 12.68 20.42
CA ARG A 484 -17.18 13.57 19.64
C ARG A 484 -16.69 15.01 19.68
N VAL A 485 -16.74 15.70 18.56
CA VAL A 485 -16.45 17.13 18.44
C VAL A 485 -17.66 17.88 17.89
N TYR A 486 -17.86 19.10 18.38
CA TYR A 486 -18.97 19.96 18.01
C TYR A 486 -18.41 21.30 17.53
N TYR A 487 -18.71 21.68 16.29
CA TYR A 487 -18.28 22.94 15.71
C TYR A 487 -19.34 23.48 14.75
N VAL A 488 -19.21 24.75 14.36
CA VAL A 488 -20.13 25.39 13.42
C VAL A 488 -19.38 25.87 12.18
N ASP A 489 -19.94 25.59 11.01
CA ASP A 489 -19.49 26.11 9.71
C ASP A 489 -20.67 26.69 8.90
N SER A 490 -20.42 27.06 7.65
CA SER A 490 -21.42 27.63 6.74
C SER A 490 -22.67 26.79 6.49
N THR A 491 -22.67 25.51 6.86
CA THR A 491 -23.79 24.58 6.67
C THR A 491 -24.56 24.27 7.95
N GLY A 492 -24.09 24.73 9.12
CA GLY A 492 -24.80 24.62 10.39
C GLY A 492 -23.93 24.14 11.54
N LEU A 493 -24.54 23.49 12.53
CA LEU A 493 -23.87 22.84 13.66
C LEU A 493 -23.51 21.40 13.29
N HIS A 494 -22.22 21.09 13.32
CA HIS A 494 -21.65 19.79 13.03
C HIS A 494 -21.35 19.05 14.32
N ILE A 495 -21.76 17.80 14.36
CA ILE A 495 -21.48 16.86 15.44
C ILE A 495 -20.78 15.67 14.80
N VAL A 496 -19.49 15.53 15.06
CA VAL A 496 -18.64 14.56 14.40
C VAL A 496 -18.14 13.57 15.44
N GLN A 497 -18.29 12.28 15.17
CA GLN A 497 -17.80 11.19 16.02
C GLN A 497 -16.65 10.46 15.32
N ILE A 498 -15.58 10.21 16.06
CA ILE A 498 -14.54 9.26 15.66
C ILE A 498 -15.04 7.85 15.97
N ASP A 499 -15.35 7.09 14.94
CA ASP A 499 -15.84 5.72 15.10
C ASP A 499 -14.72 4.84 15.64
N GLY A 500 -14.98 4.10 16.72
CA GLY A 500 -13.94 3.31 17.40
C GLY A 500 -12.97 4.13 18.24
N TYR A 501 -13.32 5.37 18.64
CA TYR A 501 -12.46 6.25 19.43
C TYR A 501 -11.89 5.60 20.70
N LYS A 502 -12.66 4.73 21.37
CA LYS A 502 -12.17 3.96 22.51
C LYS A 502 -10.89 3.17 22.17
N TYR A 503 -10.87 2.47 21.03
CA TYR A 503 -9.69 1.74 20.56
C TYR A 503 -8.53 2.68 20.23
N PHE A 504 -8.83 3.88 19.71
CA PHE A 504 -7.82 4.92 19.51
C PHE A 504 -7.19 5.38 20.84
N LYS A 505 -7.99 5.63 21.87
CA LYS A 505 -7.51 5.99 23.22
C LYS A 505 -6.70 4.86 23.84
N ASP A 506 -7.19 3.63 23.76
CA ASP A 506 -6.54 2.42 24.30
C ASP A 506 -5.20 2.13 23.60
N SER A 507 -5.05 2.52 22.32
CA SER A 507 -3.82 2.33 21.55
C SER A 507 -2.59 3.04 22.14
N LYS A 508 -2.79 4.13 22.91
CA LYS A 508 -1.69 4.90 23.51
C LYS A 508 -0.91 4.09 24.56
N GLY A 509 -1.59 3.17 25.25
CA GLY A 509 -1.00 2.30 26.28
C GLY A 509 -0.71 0.87 25.83
N ALA A 510 -1.04 0.52 24.58
CA ALA A 510 -0.92 -0.84 24.09
C ALA A 510 0.54 -1.26 23.82
N PRO A 511 0.88 -2.55 24.01
CA PRO A 511 2.17 -3.10 23.62
C PRO A 511 2.44 -2.86 22.12
N LYS A 512 3.67 -2.45 21.79
CA LYS A 512 4.06 -2.13 20.41
C LYS A 512 4.83 -3.27 19.71
N GLU A 513 4.97 -4.43 20.37
CA GLU A 513 5.62 -5.61 19.79
C GLU A 513 4.79 -6.16 18.63
N GLY A 514 5.41 -6.33 17.45
CA GLY A 514 4.74 -6.91 16.30
C GLY A 514 4.49 -8.41 16.46
N LEU A 515 3.37 -8.86 15.89
CA LEU A 515 3.03 -10.27 15.72
C LEU A 515 3.01 -10.62 14.24
N ARG A 516 3.32 -11.88 13.92
CA ARG A 516 3.34 -12.39 12.56
C ARG A 516 2.47 -13.62 12.41
N GLN A 517 1.92 -13.80 11.22
CA GLN A 517 1.41 -15.09 10.81
C GLN A 517 2.61 -16.00 10.52
N GLU A 518 2.57 -17.20 11.08
CA GLU A 518 3.60 -18.20 10.86
C GLU A 518 3.20 -19.12 9.70
N GLY A 519 4.21 -19.58 8.96
CA GLY A 519 4.01 -20.47 7.83
C GLY A 519 3.81 -21.93 8.23
N ILE A 520 4.50 -22.82 7.53
CA ILE A 520 4.50 -24.26 7.83
C ILE A 520 5.56 -24.58 8.89
N LYS A 521 5.16 -25.32 9.94
CA LYS A 521 6.04 -25.88 10.98
C LYS A 521 5.76 -27.37 11.11
N GLU A 522 6.82 -28.18 11.22
CA GLU A 522 6.71 -29.63 11.41
C GLU A 522 5.82 -30.34 10.37
N SER A 523 5.81 -29.86 9.12
CA SER A 523 5.03 -30.39 7.98
C SER A 523 3.56 -29.97 7.88
N LYS A 524 3.07 -29.08 8.76
CA LYS A 524 1.73 -28.47 8.66
C LYS A 524 1.72 -26.97 8.86
N ILE A 525 0.66 -26.32 8.41
CA ILE A 525 0.38 -24.92 8.72
C ILE A 525 0.40 -24.74 10.24
N ASN A 526 1.08 -23.69 10.68
CA ASN A 526 1.18 -23.35 12.09
C ASN A 526 -0.20 -23.27 12.77
N GLU A 527 -0.28 -23.76 14.01
CA GLU A 527 -1.51 -23.82 14.79
C GLU A 527 -2.19 -22.45 14.94
N HIS A 528 -1.43 -21.38 15.20
CA HIS A 528 -2.00 -20.05 15.37
C HIS A 528 -2.57 -19.48 14.09
N THR A 529 -1.89 -19.67 12.95
CA THR A 529 -2.36 -19.25 11.63
C THR A 529 -3.57 -20.07 11.21
N LEU A 530 -3.54 -21.38 11.42
CA LEU A 530 -4.64 -22.30 11.12
C LEU A 530 -5.89 -21.99 11.96
N ASN A 531 -5.71 -21.66 13.24
CA ASN A 531 -6.80 -21.19 14.09
C ASN A 531 -7.40 -19.89 13.59
N GLU A 532 -6.58 -18.90 13.23
CA GLU A 532 -7.09 -17.64 12.68
C GLU A 532 -7.88 -17.87 11.39
N LEU A 533 -7.38 -18.68 10.45
CA LEU A 533 -8.11 -19.06 9.23
C LEU A 533 -9.47 -19.74 9.54
N ASN A 534 -9.52 -20.60 10.57
CA ASN A 534 -10.75 -21.22 11.02
C ASN A 534 -11.75 -20.19 11.58
N GLU A 535 -11.28 -19.22 12.34
CA GLU A 535 -12.13 -18.13 12.87
C GLU A 535 -12.68 -17.25 11.74
N PHE A 536 -11.89 -16.96 10.70
CA PHE A 536 -12.39 -16.30 9.48
C PHE A 536 -13.46 -17.12 8.78
N LYS A 537 -13.26 -18.43 8.64
CA LYS A 537 -14.26 -19.33 8.05
C LYS A 537 -15.56 -19.35 8.84
N LYS A 538 -15.49 -19.41 10.18
CA LYS A 538 -16.66 -19.33 11.06
C LYS A 538 -17.39 -18.01 10.90
N TYR A 539 -16.67 -16.89 10.96
CA TYR A 539 -17.24 -15.55 10.78
C TYR A 539 -17.91 -15.39 9.42
N ASN A 540 -17.25 -15.82 8.34
CA ASN A 540 -17.78 -15.65 6.99
C ASN A 540 -19.03 -16.51 6.71
N ALA A 541 -19.25 -17.57 7.49
CA ALA A 541 -20.45 -18.40 7.45
C ALA A 541 -21.67 -17.83 8.18
N LEU A 542 -21.48 -16.79 9.01
CA LEU A 542 -22.56 -16.11 9.74
C LEU A 542 -23.50 -15.35 8.79
N GLN A 543 -24.74 -15.13 9.22
CA GLN A 543 -25.68 -14.22 8.56
C GLN A 543 -25.28 -12.75 8.80
N ASP A 544 -25.78 -11.84 7.97
CA ASP A 544 -25.43 -10.41 8.01
C ASP A 544 -25.60 -9.76 9.40
N ASN A 545 -26.72 -10.01 10.08
CA ASN A 545 -26.98 -9.49 11.42
C ASN A 545 -26.03 -10.06 12.48
N GLU A 546 -25.62 -11.32 12.33
CA GLU A 546 -24.67 -11.99 13.21
C GLU A 546 -23.25 -11.46 12.97
N LYS A 547 -22.87 -11.19 11.72
CA LYS A 547 -21.60 -10.55 11.35
C LYS A 547 -21.47 -9.16 11.97
N VAL A 548 -22.52 -8.35 11.83
CA VAL A 548 -22.62 -7.02 12.44
C VAL A 548 -22.46 -7.10 13.95
N ALA A 549 -23.19 -8.00 14.62
CA ALA A 549 -23.07 -8.19 16.07
C ALA A 549 -21.67 -8.66 16.50
N ALA A 550 -21.05 -9.54 15.72
CA ALA A 550 -19.71 -10.08 15.99
C ALA A 550 -18.62 -9.00 15.92
N LEU A 551 -18.70 -8.01 15.04
CA LEU A 551 -17.61 -7.01 14.91
C LEU A 551 -17.90 -5.67 15.57
N GLN A 552 -19.17 -5.34 15.85
CA GLN A 552 -19.54 -4.06 16.46
C GLN A 552 -19.65 -4.10 17.99
N THR A 553 -19.71 -5.29 18.60
CA THR A 553 -19.76 -5.41 20.05
C THR A 553 -18.36 -5.62 20.62
N ASN A 554 -17.92 -4.71 21.50
CA ASN A 554 -16.56 -4.64 22.08
C ASN A 554 -16.18 -5.82 23.00
N LYS A 555 -16.86 -6.97 22.89
CA LYS A 555 -16.72 -8.17 23.74
C LYS A 555 -16.95 -9.47 22.98
N SER A 556 -16.95 -9.46 21.65
CA SER A 556 -17.16 -10.68 20.89
C SER A 556 -15.83 -11.43 20.76
N GLU A 557 -15.88 -12.73 21.00
CA GLU A 557 -14.74 -13.64 20.78
C GLU A 557 -14.26 -13.60 19.32
N ALA A 558 -15.18 -13.37 18.37
CA ALA A 558 -14.82 -13.25 16.96
C ALA A 558 -13.97 -12.00 16.67
N TYR A 559 -14.30 -10.84 17.28
CA TYR A 559 -13.51 -9.62 17.08
C TYR A 559 -12.06 -9.80 17.57
N ASP A 560 -11.88 -10.41 18.73
CA ASP A 560 -10.56 -10.63 19.34
C ASP A 560 -9.73 -11.67 18.55
N ASN A 561 -10.39 -12.64 17.91
CA ASN A 561 -9.72 -13.72 17.19
C ASN A 561 -9.35 -13.41 15.74
N LEU A 562 -10.08 -12.52 15.07
CA LEU A 562 -9.84 -12.12 13.68
C LEU A 562 -8.77 -11.04 13.58
N ASN A 563 -7.84 -11.13 12.63
CA ASN A 563 -6.74 -10.17 12.42
C ASN A 563 -5.89 -9.89 13.68
N LYS A 564 -5.79 -10.87 14.59
CA LYS A 564 -5.11 -10.74 15.90
C LYS A 564 -3.64 -10.32 15.81
N THR A 565 -3.04 -10.47 14.63
CA THR A 565 -1.65 -10.08 14.41
C THR A 565 -1.48 -8.57 14.22
N ILE A 566 -2.58 -7.81 14.08
CA ILE A 566 -2.61 -6.35 14.10
C ILE A 566 -2.70 -5.90 15.55
N VAL A 567 -1.58 -5.45 16.11
CA VAL A 567 -1.46 -5.17 17.55
C VAL A 567 -1.90 -3.77 17.95
N ASN A 568 -2.00 -2.84 17.01
CA ASN A 568 -2.56 -1.52 17.29
C ASN A 568 -4.09 -1.65 17.40
N PRO A 569 -4.71 -1.38 18.57
CA PRO A 569 -6.13 -1.62 18.79
C PRO A 569 -7.05 -0.85 17.82
N TYR A 570 -6.68 0.38 17.45
CA TYR A 570 -7.49 1.17 16.52
C TYR A 570 -7.32 0.71 15.08
N LEU A 571 -6.10 0.34 14.68
CA LEU A 571 -5.89 -0.26 13.37
C LEU A 571 -6.63 -1.59 13.24
N HIS A 572 -6.63 -2.41 14.30
CA HIS A 572 -7.40 -3.64 14.39
C HIS A 572 -8.90 -3.38 14.24
N TYR A 573 -9.42 -2.34 14.91
CA TYR A 573 -10.80 -1.86 14.72
C TYR A 573 -11.09 -1.47 13.27
N LEU A 574 -10.24 -0.67 12.63
CA LEU A 574 -10.41 -0.26 11.24
C LEU A 574 -10.41 -1.48 10.31
N THR A 575 -9.48 -2.42 10.51
CA THR A 575 -9.39 -3.63 9.67
C THR A 575 -10.61 -4.52 9.83
N ASN A 576 -11.03 -4.82 11.06
CA ASN A 576 -12.19 -5.67 11.29
C ASN A 576 -13.49 -4.98 10.81
N SER A 577 -13.67 -3.70 11.13
CA SER A 577 -14.87 -2.95 10.70
C SER A 577 -14.99 -2.83 9.18
N SER A 578 -13.86 -2.87 8.45
CA SER A 578 -13.85 -2.90 6.98
C SER A 578 -14.57 -4.13 6.41
N MET A 579 -14.61 -5.23 7.16
CA MET A 579 -15.32 -6.46 6.76
C MET A 579 -16.84 -6.31 6.81
N LEU A 580 -17.36 -5.23 7.40
CA LEU A 580 -18.79 -4.93 7.45
C LEU A 580 -19.26 -4.07 6.28
N LYS A 581 -18.36 -3.64 5.39
CA LYS A 581 -18.71 -2.84 4.21
C LYS A 581 -19.73 -3.58 3.36
N GLY A 582 -20.86 -2.93 3.10
CA GLY A 582 -21.94 -3.47 2.28
C GLY A 582 -22.83 -4.52 2.98
N ILE A 583 -22.60 -4.80 4.27
CA ILE A 583 -23.46 -5.70 5.06
C ILE A 583 -24.67 -4.93 5.58
N ALA A 584 -25.86 -5.52 5.43
CA ALA A 584 -27.10 -4.90 5.90
C ALA A 584 -27.09 -4.68 7.43
N GLY A 585 -27.45 -3.48 7.87
CA GLY A 585 -27.44 -3.12 9.30
C GLY A 585 -26.07 -2.70 9.85
N SER A 586 -25.03 -2.65 9.02
CA SER A 586 -23.73 -2.10 9.41
C SER A 586 -23.75 -0.57 9.49
N ALA A 587 -23.13 -0.01 10.53
CA ALA A 587 -22.80 1.41 10.61
C ALA A 587 -21.44 1.74 10.00
N SER A 588 -20.64 0.74 9.62
CA SER A 588 -19.34 0.92 8.96
C SER A 588 -19.49 0.73 7.45
N SER A 589 -18.98 1.69 6.67
CA SER A 589 -19.10 1.71 5.20
C SER A 589 -17.76 1.78 4.45
N PHE A 590 -16.65 1.97 5.17
CA PHE A 590 -15.30 2.06 4.59
C PHE A 590 -14.64 0.69 4.39
N ASP A 591 -13.58 0.65 3.58
CA ASP A 591 -12.68 -0.51 3.44
C ASP A 591 -11.22 -0.02 3.44
N VAL A 592 -10.52 -0.29 4.53
CA VAL A 592 -9.14 0.17 4.74
C VAL A 592 -8.18 -0.38 3.69
N MET A 593 -8.36 -1.63 3.23
CA MET A 593 -7.45 -2.21 2.24
C MET A 593 -7.69 -1.65 0.85
N SER A 594 -8.91 -1.21 0.53
CA SER A 594 -9.17 -0.44 -0.69
C SER A 594 -8.43 0.90 -0.67
N GLU A 595 -8.38 1.59 0.48
CA GLU A 595 -7.61 2.84 0.63
C GLU A 595 -6.10 2.59 0.53
N VAL A 596 -5.59 1.55 1.20
CA VAL A 596 -4.17 1.14 1.11
C VAL A 596 -3.76 0.80 -0.33
N LYS A 597 -4.60 0.06 -1.05
CA LYS A 597 -4.36 -0.28 -2.47
C LYS A 597 -4.36 0.95 -3.36
N SER A 598 -5.29 1.89 -3.13
CA SER A 598 -5.32 3.16 -3.84
C SER A 598 -4.06 3.99 -3.56
N TRP A 599 -3.60 4.01 -2.30
CA TRP A 599 -2.39 4.71 -1.88
C TRP A 599 -1.10 4.10 -2.44
N ALA A 600 -1.03 2.77 -2.54
CA ALA A 600 0.12 2.03 -3.06
C ALA A 600 0.05 1.71 -4.56
N GLN A 601 -0.89 2.30 -5.31
CA GLN A 601 -1.09 1.98 -6.74
C GLN A 601 0.04 2.53 -7.63
N VAL A 602 0.45 1.73 -8.63
CA VAL A 602 1.34 2.20 -9.70
C VAL A 602 0.67 3.31 -10.51
N SER A 603 1.13 4.55 -10.33
CA SER A 603 0.76 5.68 -11.18
C SER A 603 1.87 6.03 -12.17
N SER A 604 1.49 6.46 -13.38
CA SER A 604 2.40 6.93 -14.43
C SER A 604 2.67 8.44 -14.38
N SER A 605 2.03 9.17 -13.45
CA SER A 605 2.19 10.61 -13.30
C SER A 605 3.53 10.96 -12.65
N THR A 606 4.08 12.13 -12.96
CA THR A 606 5.26 12.70 -12.27
C THR A 606 4.88 13.46 -11.00
N GLU A 607 3.62 13.39 -10.58
CA GLU A 607 3.12 14.04 -9.37
C GLU A 607 3.48 13.19 -8.14
N GLY A 608 3.55 13.80 -6.95
CA GLY A 608 4.10 13.20 -5.71
C GLY A 608 3.66 11.76 -5.42
N GLY A 609 2.44 11.39 -5.83
CA GLY A 609 1.88 10.04 -5.78
C GLY A 609 2.74 8.90 -6.36
N ALA A 610 3.51 9.14 -7.43
CA ALA A 610 4.28 8.06 -8.08
C ALA A 610 5.49 7.57 -7.28
N SER A 611 5.96 8.35 -6.30
CA SER A 611 7.11 7.98 -5.47
C SER A 611 6.75 7.17 -4.23
N HIS A 612 5.50 7.24 -3.75
CA HIS A 612 5.08 6.57 -2.52
C HIS A 612 5.08 5.06 -2.64
N TRP A 613 4.50 4.50 -3.71
CA TRP A 613 4.45 3.05 -3.88
C TRP A 613 5.84 2.45 -4.15
N MET A 614 6.70 3.15 -4.91
CA MET A 614 8.07 2.67 -5.22
C MET A 614 8.94 2.63 -3.97
N THR A 615 8.91 3.71 -3.18
CA THR A 615 9.65 3.74 -1.91
C THR A 615 9.08 2.73 -0.91
N SER A 616 7.77 2.46 -0.94
CA SER A 616 7.16 1.42 -0.10
C SER A 616 7.59 0.00 -0.48
N VAL A 617 7.69 -0.32 -1.78
CA VAL A 617 8.22 -1.62 -2.24
C VAL A 617 9.70 -1.76 -1.87
N PHE A 618 10.50 -0.71 -2.11
CA PHE A 618 11.90 -0.68 -1.71
C PHE A 618 12.05 -0.91 -0.19
N ASP A 619 11.28 -0.17 0.61
CA ASP A 619 11.30 -0.26 2.07
C ASP A 619 10.83 -1.62 2.58
N TYR A 620 9.84 -2.22 1.93
CA TYR A 620 9.42 -3.58 2.25
C TYR A 620 10.60 -4.54 2.11
N PHE A 621 11.22 -4.61 0.93
CA PHE A 621 12.32 -5.55 0.68
C PHE A 621 13.54 -5.28 1.54
N LYS A 622 13.86 -4.01 1.81
CA LYS A 622 14.92 -3.64 2.76
C LYS A 622 14.57 -4.13 4.17
N THR A 623 13.33 -3.92 4.62
CA THR A 623 12.87 -4.32 5.96
C THR A 623 12.94 -5.83 6.15
N ILE A 624 12.54 -6.60 5.14
CA ILE A 624 12.54 -8.07 5.20
C ILE A 624 13.85 -8.71 4.74
N SER A 625 14.93 -7.94 4.56
CA SER A 625 16.23 -8.50 4.14
C SER A 625 17.19 -8.63 5.32
N LYS A 626 18.12 -9.59 5.21
CA LYS A 626 19.28 -9.73 6.09
C LYS A 626 20.53 -10.08 5.27
N VAL A 627 21.71 -9.81 5.82
CA VAL A 627 22.99 -10.16 5.17
C VAL A 627 23.17 -11.68 5.24
N LYS A 628 23.53 -12.32 4.12
CA LYS A 628 23.87 -13.74 4.08
C LYS A 628 25.10 -14.00 4.96
N ASP A 629 25.04 -15.05 5.77
CA ASP A 629 26.15 -15.56 6.61
C ASP A 629 26.69 -14.62 7.70
N ASP A 630 26.10 -13.44 7.90
CA ASP A 630 26.44 -12.52 9.00
C ASP A 630 25.37 -12.58 10.11
N LYS A 631 25.80 -12.43 11.36
CA LYS A 631 24.90 -12.27 12.52
C LYS A 631 24.39 -10.84 12.67
N LYS A 632 24.82 -9.92 11.80
CA LYS A 632 24.32 -8.54 11.78
C LYS A 632 22.94 -8.48 11.15
N ASP A 633 21.97 -8.15 11.99
CA ASP A 633 20.58 -7.89 11.58
C ASP A 633 20.38 -6.50 10.95
N SER A 634 21.40 -5.64 10.95
CA SER A 634 21.32 -4.27 10.47
C SER A 634 22.38 -3.97 9.42
N PHE A 635 21.96 -3.39 8.30
CA PHE A 635 22.83 -2.87 7.24
C PHE A 635 22.36 -1.48 6.81
N LYS A 636 23.28 -0.71 6.22
CA LYS A 636 22.96 0.62 5.71
C LYS A 636 22.16 0.55 4.41
N GLN A 637 21.36 1.56 4.14
CA GLN A 637 20.57 1.64 2.91
C GLN A 637 21.44 1.62 1.66
N GLU A 638 22.58 2.29 1.72
CA GLU A 638 23.57 2.36 0.65
C GLU A 638 24.07 0.96 0.28
N GLU A 639 24.33 0.10 1.28
CA GLU A 639 24.76 -1.28 1.05
C GLU A 639 23.68 -2.11 0.35
N PHE A 640 22.40 -1.86 0.67
CA PHE A 640 21.27 -2.53 0.02
C PHE A 640 21.10 -2.08 -1.43
N ILE A 641 21.21 -0.77 -1.68
CA ILE A 641 21.18 -0.21 -3.03
C ILE A 641 22.32 -0.80 -3.86
N ASP A 642 23.52 -0.87 -3.30
CA ASP A 642 24.73 -1.36 -3.99
C ASP A 642 24.64 -2.85 -4.38
N ASN A 643 23.75 -3.61 -3.76
CA ASN A 643 23.48 -4.99 -4.18
C ASN A 643 22.81 -5.06 -5.55
N TYR A 644 22.05 -4.03 -5.93
CA TYR A 644 21.25 -4.01 -7.15
C TYR A 644 21.77 -3.00 -8.19
N ILE A 645 22.43 -1.93 -7.74
CA ILE A 645 23.00 -0.88 -8.59
C ILE A 645 24.48 -0.70 -8.24
N SER A 646 25.37 -0.90 -9.20
CA SER A 646 26.79 -0.55 -9.06
C SER A 646 27.14 0.65 -9.92
N PHE A 647 27.79 1.65 -9.32
CA PHE A 647 28.35 2.81 -10.02
C PHE A 647 29.82 2.51 -10.35
N ASN A 648 30.12 2.05 -11.57
CA ASN A 648 31.47 1.58 -11.94
C ASN A 648 32.54 2.66 -11.74
N VAL A 649 33.65 2.33 -11.08
CA VAL A 649 34.86 3.16 -10.96
C VAL A 649 35.83 2.74 -12.07
N SER A 650 36.15 3.62 -13.02
CA SER A 650 37.22 3.32 -13.99
C SER A 650 38.56 3.26 -13.26
N GLU A 651 39.45 2.34 -13.67
CA GLU A 651 40.78 2.16 -13.05
C GLU A 651 41.73 3.36 -13.28
N GLU A 652 41.32 4.33 -14.11
CA GLU A 652 42.10 5.53 -14.41
C GLU A 652 41.73 6.71 -13.49
N LYS A 653 42.71 7.10 -12.66
CA LYS A 653 42.64 8.25 -11.74
C LYS A 653 42.56 9.58 -12.51
N SER A 654 41.37 10.02 -12.85
CA SER A 654 41.10 11.40 -13.23
C SER A 654 39.66 11.79 -12.86
N GLN A 655 39.27 13.04 -13.10
CA GLN A 655 38.06 13.72 -12.59
C GLN A 655 36.73 12.94 -12.68
N GLU A 656 36.66 11.88 -13.49
CA GLU A 656 35.54 10.95 -13.57
C GLU A 656 35.22 10.27 -12.22
N GLU A 657 36.21 9.80 -11.46
CA GLU A 657 35.99 9.10 -10.16
C GLU A 657 35.22 9.97 -9.15
N GLU A 658 35.54 11.27 -9.09
CA GLU A 658 34.86 12.23 -8.21
C GLU A 658 33.40 12.41 -8.61
N VAL A 659 33.13 12.46 -9.91
CA VAL A 659 31.79 12.60 -10.48
C VAL A 659 30.94 11.35 -10.21
N ILE A 660 31.52 10.16 -10.25
CA ILE A 660 30.84 8.89 -9.91
C ILE A 660 30.39 8.88 -8.46
N LYS A 661 31.33 9.17 -7.54
CA LYS A 661 31.05 9.21 -6.10
C LYS A 661 29.98 10.25 -5.77
N LYS A 662 30.01 11.41 -6.42
CA LYS A 662 28.99 12.45 -6.27
C LYS A 662 27.62 12.00 -6.79
N THR A 663 27.56 11.28 -7.90
CA THR A 663 26.32 10.76 -8.49
C THR A 663 25.70 9.66 -7.64
N GLN A 664 26.52 8.72 -7.16
CA GLN A 664 26.13 7.68 -6.21
C GLN A 664 25.61 8.30 -4.90
N SER A 665 26.36 9.24 -4.33
CA SER A 665 25.94 9.97 -3.11
C SER A 665 24.64 10.74 -3.33
N TRP A 666 24.46 11.36 -4.50
CA TRP A 666 23.20 12.01 -4.88
C TRP A 666 22.05 11.00 -4.92
N PHE A 667 22.23 9.83 -5.52
CA PHE A 667 21.17 8.85 -5.63
C PHE A 667 20.74 8.34 -4.25
N TYR A 668 21.69 8.03 -3.37
CA TYR A 668 21.38 7.67 -1.98
C TYR A 668 20.58 8.75 -1.27
N ALA A 669 21.03 10.01 -1.39
CA ALA A 669 20.34 11.16 -0.82
C ALA A 669 18.94 11.34 -1.43
N ALA A 670 18.77 11.10 -2.72
CA ALA A 670 17.48 11.21 -3.42
C ALA A 670 16.48 10.14 -2.96
N VAL A 671 16.92 8.89 -2.78
CA VAL A 671 16.07 7.81 -2.22
C VAL A 671 15.67 8.15 -0.79
N ASN A 672 16.64 8.53 0.06
CA ASN A 672 16.39 8.99 1.44
C ASN A 672 15.39 10.15 1.48
N SER A 673 15.57 11.14 0.61
CA SER A 673 14.67 12.30 0.51
C SER A 673 13.26 11.88 0.12
N LYS A 674 13.10 10.99 -0.87
CA LYS A 674 11.77 10.52 -1.31
C LYS A 674 11.09 9.64 -0.26
N GLN A 675 11.81 8.80 0.48
CA GLN A 675 11.25 8.05 1.62
C GLN A 675 10.79 9.00 2.74
N SER A 676 11.61 10.02 3.04
CA SER A 676 11.29 11.02 4.06
C SER A 676 10.05 11.83 3.68
N LEU A 677 10.01 12.35 2.44
CA LEU A 677 8.84 13.01 1.87
C LEU A 677 7.61 12.10 1.94
N ALA A 678 7.71 10.84 1.53
CA ALA A 678 6.59 9.91 1.63
C ALA A 678 6.06 9.71 3.07
N ALA A 679 6.89 9.91 4.10
CA ALA A 679 6.49 9.82 5.49
C ALA A 679 5.85 11.12 6.02
N ILE A 680 6.23 12.29 5.51
CA ILE A 680 5.86 13.61 6.07
C ILE A 680 4.91 14.42 5.18
N ASP A 681 4.88 14.15 3.87
CA ASP A 681 4.08 14.88 2.87
C ASP A 681 2.61 14.99 3.28
N PRO A 682 1.95 13.94 3.83
CA PRO A 682 0.56 14.07 4.27
C PRO A 682 0.39 15.16 5.34
N ALA A 683 1.30 15.22 6.30
CA ALA A 683 1.26 16.22 7.36
C ALA A 683 1.57 17.63 6.84
N ILE A 684 2.53 17.76 5.90
CA ILE A 684 2.83 19.03 5.22
C ILE A 684 1.61 19.52 4.43
N LEU A 685 1.01 18.67 3.61
CA LEU A 685 -0.18 19.00 2.81
C LEU A 685 -1.36 19.40 3.71
N PHE A 686 -1.51 18.77 4.86
CA PHE A 686 -2.50 19.16 5.86
C PHE A 686 -2.23 20.57 6.40
N ILE A 687 -0.98 20.87 6.79
CA ILE A 687 -0.58 22.21 7.27
C ILE A 687 -0.84 23.26 6.18
N GLU A 688 -0.36 23.04 4.96
CA GLU A 688 -0.54 23.97 3.83
C GLU A 688 -2.02 24.21 3.52
N ALA A 689 -2.85 23.16 3.54
CA ALA A 689 -4.29 23.29 3.37
C ALA A 689 -4.94 24.10 4.50
N SER A 690 -4.49 23.89 5.74
CA SER A 690 -4.97 24.63 6.91
C SER A 690 -4.55 26.11 6.86
N GLU A 691 -3.35 26.42 6.38
CA GLU A 691 -2.87 27.80 6.18
C GLU A 691 -3.67 28.50 5.09
N LYS A 692 -3.83 27.86 3.94
CA LYS A 692 -4.61 28.39 2.82
C LYS A 692 -6.05 28.65 3.24
N TRP A 693 -6.68 27.70 3.93
CA TRP A 693 -8.02 27.88 4.49
C TRP A 693 -8.05 29.05 5.47
N THR A 694 -7.08 29.14 6.38
CA THR A 694 -7.01 30.24 7.35
C THR A 694 -6.94 31.61 6.67
N ASP A 695 -6.15 31.73 5.61
CA ASP A 695 -6.01 32.98 4.85
C ASP A 695 -7.24 33.30 4.01
N GLU A 696 -7.91 32.28 3.45
CA GLU A 696 -9.21 32.44 2.79
C GLU A 696 -10.28 32.96 3.76
N ILE A 697 -10.34 32.41 4.99
CA ILE A 697 -11.30 32.82 6.02
C ILE A 697 -11.01 34.24 6.52
N LYS A 698 -9.73 34.60 6.75
CA LYS A 698 -9.34 35.99 7.09
C LYS A 698 -9.80 36.97 6.02
N THR A 699 -9.54 36.65 4.75
CA THR A 699 -9.92 37.51 3.63
C THR A 699 -11.43 37.73 3.57
N LYS A 700 -12.23 36.68 3.81
CA LYS A 700 -13.70 36.79 3.90
C LYS A 700 -14.15 37.60 5.10
N THR A 701 -13.55 37.37 6.26
CA THR A 701 -13.79 38.10 7.51
C THR A 701 -13.64 39.60 7.35
N ASP A 702 -12.56 40.03 6.71
CA ASP A 702 -12.28 41.45 6.48
C ASP A 702 -13.28 42.08 5.48
N ALA A 703 -13.86 41.30 4.57
CA ALA A 703 -14.75 41.77 3.51
C ALA A 703 -16.25 41.77 3.88
N SER A 704 -16.73 40.81 4.67
CA SER A 704 -18.17 40.59 4.90
C SER A 704 -18.60 40.50 6.36
N GLY A 705 -17.69 40.67 7.34
CA GLY A 705 -18.02 40.45 8.75
C GLY A 705 -18.11 38.98 9.16
N TYR A 706 -17.61 38.09 8.29
CA TYR A 706 -17.53 36.64 8.50
C TYR A 706 -16.94 36.29 9.88
N PRO A 707 -17.29 35.14 10.48
CA PRO A 707 -16.88 34.84 11.84
C PRO A 707 -15.36 34.83 12.04
N LYS A 708 -14.90 35.62 13.01
CA LYS A 708 -13.49 35.99 13.24
C LYS A 708 -12.66 34.91 13.93
N LYS A 709 -13.27 33.91 14.55
CA LYS A 709 -12.54 32.85 15.26
C LYS A 709 -11.92 31.87 14.25
N LEU A 710 -10.60 31.91 14.20
CA LEU A 710 -9.78 30.96 13.46
C LEU A 710 -9.24 29.91 14.42
N LEU A 711 -9.05 28.70 13.89
CA LEU A 711 -8.34 27.65 14.59
C LEU A 711 -6.84 27.97 14.46
N LYS A 712 -6.22 28.47 15.54
CA LYS A 712 -4.82 28.91 15.54
C LYS A 712 -3.94 27.75 15.97
N ASN A 713 -3.18 27.23 15.03
CA ASN A 713 -2.44 25.98 15.14
C ASN A 713 -0.93 26.19 14.98
N ASP A 714 -0.37 27.16 15.71
CA ASP A 714 1.04 27.51 15.58
C ASP A 714 1.98 26.37 16.01
N GLU A 715 1.55 25.51 16.94
CA GLU A 715 2.32 24.35 17.43
C GLU A 715 2.21 23.09 16.54
N TYR A 716 1.17 23.01 15.72
CA TYR A 716 0.99 21.90 14.77
C TYR A 716 2.16 21.77 13.79
N LYS A 717 2.76 22.91 13.42
CA LYS A 717 3.77 22.94 12.38
C LYS A 717 5.03 22.17 12.74
N GLU A 718 5.44 22.24 14.01
CA GLU A 718 6.69 21.65 14.46
C GLU A 718 6.51 20.20 14.90
N ASP A 719 5.34 19.86 15.46
CA ASP A 719 5.12 18.58 16.14
C ASP A 719 4.11 17.63 15.46
N ILE A 720 3.36 18.03 14.41
CA ILE A 720 2.33 17.16 13.81
C ILE A 720 2.88 15.80 13.37
N VAL A 721 4.08 15.76 12.81
CA VAL A 721 4.70 14.51 12.34
C VAL A 721 4.98 13.61 13.53
N SER A 722 5.57 14.15 14.60
CA SER A 722 5.87 13.43 15.84
C SER A 722 4.58 12.93 16.51
N ASN A 723 3.58 13.79 16.65
CA ASN A 723 2.29 13.45 17.26
C ASN A 723 1.55 12.40 16.44
N THR A 724 1.65 12.46 15.10
CA THR A 724 1.09 11.46 14.20
C THR A 724 1.79 10.11 14.40
N ILE A 725 3.12 10.07 14.40
CA ILE A 725 3.87 8.82 14.59
C ILE A 725 3.59 8.20 15.97
N GLU A 726 3.42 9.04 16.99
CA GLU A 726 3.11 8.58 18.35
C GLU A 726 1.68 8.03 18.48
N SER A 727 0.70 8.72 17.90
CA SER A 727 -0.72 8.36 18.00
C SER A 727 -1.12 7.25 17.03
N PHE A 728 -0.54 7.25 15.83
CA PHE A 728 -0.77 6.27 14.77
C PHE A 728 0.46 5.37 14.61
N TRP A 729 0.90 4.78 15.71
CA TRP A 729 2.14 4.00 15.73
C TRP A 729 2.01 2.68 14.96
N LYS A 730 3.12 2.22 14.39
CA LYS A 730 3.28 0.89 13.77
C LYS A 730 4.08 -0.07 14.67
N PRO A 731 3.91 -1.39 14.54
CA PRO A 731 4.59 -2.36 15.39
C PRO A 731 6.11 -2.38 15.21
N LYS A 732 6.83 -2.75 16.27
CA LYS A 732 8.28 -2.95 16.26
C LYS A 732 8.64 -4.33 15.73
N VAL A 733 9.69 -4.40 14.90
CA VAL A 733 10.15 -5.64 14.28
C VAL A 733 10.94 -6.52 15.25
N LYS A 734 11.66 -5.91 16.21
CA LYS A 734 12.32 -6.60 17.34
C LYS A 734 12.21 -5.77 18.62
N VAL A 735 12.31 -6.44 19.77
CA VAL A 735 12.25 -5.83 21.13
C VAL A 735 13.32 -4.74 21.35
N SER A 736 14.40 -4.71 20.55
CA SER A 736 15.54 -3.80 20.70
C SER A 736 15.64 -2.69 19.64
N GLU A 737 14.68 -2.51 18.73
CA GLU A 737 14.70 -1.33 17.85
C GLU A 737 14.26 -0.09 18.64
N GLU A 738 15.24 0.78 18.91
CA GLU A 738 14.98 2.15 19.35
C GLU A 738 14.29 2.88 18.20
N ILE A 739 13.09 3.40 18.49
CA ILE A 739 12.44 4.39 17.63
C ILE A 739 13.43 5.57 17.58
N PRO A 740 13.86 6.05 16.39
CA PRO A 740 14.66 7.26 16.30
C PRO A 740 13.95 8.35 17.11
N SER A 741 14.62 8.89 18.14
CA SER A 741 13.97 9.79 19.10
C SER A 741 13.26 10.95 18.40
N ASN A 742 11.97 11.15 18.71
CA ASN A 742 11.05 12.12 18.08
C ASN A 742 11.57 13.56 17.94
N ARG A 743 12.56 13.99 18.76
CA ARG A 743 13.14 15.35 18.68
C ARG A 743 14.20 15.54 17.59
N ASN A 744 14.78 14.47 17.04
CA ASN A 744 15.73 14.61 15.94
C ASN A 744 15.02 14.78 14.59
N LEU A 745 13.76 14.34 14.46
CA LEU A 745 13.02 14.45 13.20
C LEU A 745 12.68 15.89 12.81
N SER A 746 12.32 16.82 13.71
CA SER A 746 12.01 18.21 13.30
C SER A 746 13.26 19.00 12.86
N ASN A 747 14.40 18.76 13.52
CA ASN A 747 15.70 19.28 13.08
C ASN A 747 16.15 18.63 11.77
N ASP A 748 15.97 17.31 11.65
CA ASP A 748 16.22 16.57 10.41
C ASP A 748 15.27 17.04 9.30
N LEU A 749 14.04 17.46 9.58
CA LEU A 749 13.07 17.93 8.58
C LEU A 749 13.51 19.24 7.91
N SER A 750 13.98 20.19 8.74
CA SER A 750 14.59 21.40 8.22
C SER A 750 15.87 21.08 7.45
N SER A 751 16.74 20.20 7.98
CA SER A 751 17.96 19.81 7.28
C SER A 751 17.68 19.01 6.01
N ILE A 752 16.62 18.19 5.92
CA ILE A 752 16.25 17.37 4.74
C ILE A 752 15.80 18.25 3.58
N VAL A 753 14.94 19.24 3.83
CA VAL A 753 14.52 20.22 2.81
C VAL A 753 15.71 21.10 2.39
N PHE A 754 16.56 21.48 3.35
CA PHE A 754 17.80 22.22 3.06
C PHE A 754 18.85 21.38 2.34
N ASP A 755 18.97 20.09 2.64
CA ASP A 755 19.92 19.14 2.05
C ASP A 755 19.54 18.83 0.63
N TYR A 756 18.24 18.69 0.33
CA TYR A 756 17.77 18.58 -1.06
C TYR A 756 18.22 19.80 -1.89
N ASN A 757 18.04 21.01 -1.36
CA ASN A 757 18.48 22.26 -2.00
C ASN A 757 20.03 22.39 -2.07
N LEU A 758 20.75 21.92 -1.05
CA LEU A 758 22.21 21.94 -0.99
C LEU A 758 22.83 20.94 -1.98
N VAL A 759 22.24 19.74 -2.08
CA VAL A 759 22.60 18.72 -3.06
C VAL A 759 22.36 19.22 -4.48
N ILE A 760 21.25 19.93 -4.74
CA ILE A 760 21.01 20.63 -6.01
C ILE A 760 22.16 21.60 -6.33
N LYS A 761 22.53 22.46 -5.38
CA LYS A 761 23.61 23.44 -5.55
C LYS A 761 24.98 22.78 -5.78
N ASN A 762 25.26 21.66 -5.13
CA ASN A 762 26.52 20.92 -5.29
C ASN A 762 26.64 20.26 -6.68
N ILE A 763 25.53 19.81 -7.26
CA ILE A 763 25.46 19.28 -8.62
C ILE A 763 25.63 20.41 -9.65
N GLU A 764 24.94 21.54 -9.45
CA GLU A 764 25.09 22.73 -10.30
C GLU A 764 26.54 23.26 -10.28
N SER A 765 27.19 23.22 -9.11
CA SER A 765 28.59 23.61 -8.95
C SER A 765 29.55 22.62 -9.63
N SER A 766 29.26 21.32 -9.56
CA SER A 766 30.04 20.29 -10.26
C SER A 766 29.88 20.40 -11.79
N TYR A 767 28.69 20.75 -12.28
CA TYR A 767 28.41 21.08 -13.68
C TYR A 767 29.21 22.29 -14.18
N LEU A 768 29.25 23.37 -13.40
CA LEU A 768 30.03 24.56 -13.74
C LEU A 768 31.54 24.27 -13.81
N ASN A 769 32.04 23.30 -13.05
CA ASN A 769 33.43 22.87 -13.11
C ASN A 769 33.71 21.96 -14.32
N PHE A 770 32.81 21.03 -14.65
CA PHE A 770 32.95 20.15 -15.82
C PHE A 770 32.93 20.94 -17.15
N ASN A 771 31.97 21.86 -17.32
CA ASN A 771 31.85 22.70 -18.52
C ASN A 771 33.00 23.69 -18.73
N LYS A 772 33.84 23.93 -17.71
CA LYS A 772 35.02 24.80 -17.81
C LYS A 772 36.27 24.10 -18.36
N GLY A 773 36.14 22.86 -18.86
CA GLY A 773 37.18 22.22 -19.67
C GLY A 773 37.92 21.06 -18.99
N GLY A 774 37.20 20.13 -18.36
CA GLY A 774 37.70 18.75 -18.26
C GLY A 774 37.88 18.18 -19.68
N ILE A 775 39.01 17.51 -19.93
CA ILE A 775 39.60 17.31 -21.27
C ILE A 775 38.65 16.60 -22.25
N LYS A 776 38.62 17.12 -23.48
CA LYS A 776 37.80 16.70 -24.63
C LYS A 776 38.11 15.31 -25.17
#